data_AF-A0A2E7LPG1-F1
#
_entry.id   AF-A0A2E7LPG1-F1
#
_cell.length_a   1.000
_cell.length_b   1.000
_cell.length_c   1.000
_cell.angle_alpha   90.00
_cell.angle_beta   90.00
_cell.angle_gamma   90.00
#
_symmetry.space_group_name_H-M   'P 1'
#
loop_
_entity.id
_entity.type
_entity.pdbx_description
1 polymer ?
#
loop_
_entity_poly.entity_id
_entity_poly.type
_entity_poly.pdbx_seq_one_letter_code
_entity_poly.pdbx_strand_id
1 'polypeptide(L)'
;MRIIISIFGFFLFISVRANALPGEPGDALTIFGPRPVYSNGAKPSVVFDDFGWFDSYIPENRKKQISAWIDEWEAGKISYAAYHGLGNIESEKAVAALGNSGRTMDLDGTYGGFNITRSAYKNYMIEAGKTAVDLGSEYIILDGAAVSLTTLSFDDEIIDQFRTYLYNNFDGQELAEMGVADISSFNYRAYLKTEAGGSYTSSESLNNNPPNDGLWKAWKKNIILVERQFFEDWTSEIRAYATNTYSANIYFGANRYMNARQWDLIDLFDVGVAETFLDDLGYPYYNLDHAYKNIRNFDKRFWSWNFPANTGKFKGSNDPWGDYHLTELSRVFLAECFAAGGIYQIANGWKEYLNSDARIDMIADDLRFARSHYELFNLDDDGEVAIVYNEAFEIEDTGGFTPGYRGIIMLLNDAHRSHDVIFAGHPSKRGGIDPFSSTDLSSYKAVILPNARMLTDSQVEKLNSYLNDGGIVIGFGRIADLDEDGEDKSASRTFDDHFASDGSTTVGAGKAISISQNIGNLYYSNAATNTSGNNWEVTSSNLSLLSEYQTTWSSAVDEFIDWAFESEGLSRLVHLYTYKDDDGSMVYHMVNKDINLTSDVDDQSMNDTAAVSCEIEIPTGFSESDVKLSWMTVESPTPVSLSFTETNGKATFTLPSFSNWGILKIGSSASQPLEIDETPEANFQFRGTGGTGGNRPDKVNEDEEIKENYLYWKGGNHGKAPFDIPFIASDDEQVESVKLYYRFAAKENEWGNWKEFSTTVASGKNVSGVISFSAPEGEGYYQMRIQAIDNEEQSEVVIERDETGYGFDETPPSPPLNLKEKTHQTGQWIEDPSSLVFTWDEATDNLSGAGGAYVFIGTDSMNVVDESLSRGTSSWAVDLSSLEEGERYKFVYRNEDLAGNWADSNTVFTFRYGSSPVLDRKNIVVTEGSEQLSVSWINPEDPNFSHVLLSFREPGDDYGNWVSGPISSDSTTTSLDISGLEDDIPYEVLLTAISKNGKSGNEIKVAGTHTPSSTGPLYTLKAIVSGRDIIDISAYGNDSLQSLREKIHSGSGIPVSDAKIYLGSSELDTLKNAQSLQSLGFEDGYQFTVLENENSNAKSFANWQYTEFGDSKAKRLPADDYNGDTVPNFVHYALGISGTANYDSDNLLQISYSSNSITIVYHKNNNASEAIVTVEASIDKGKTWNTLSSIGMNESVEIVGDKQTVSWSFSEGSYDDMLVRLSVSEDD
;
A
#
# COMPACT_ATOMS: atom_id res chain seq x y z
N MET A 1 -39.46 -52.38 18.74
CA MET A 1 -38.99 -53.48 17.86
C MET A 1 -37.92 -52.86 16.96
N ARG A 2 -36.60 -53.03 17.06
CA ARG A 2 -35.64 -53.92 17.76
C ARG A 2 -34.53 -53.00 18.34
N ILE A 3 -34.29 -52.94 19.66
CA ILE A 3 -33.21 -53.59 20.43
C ILE A 3 -31.90 -53.86 19.66
N ILE A 4 -30.88 -53.04 19.92
CA ILE A 4 -29.50 -53.49 20.17
C ILE A 4 -29.00 -52.77 21.43
N ILE A 5 -28.59 -53.57 22.41
CA ILE A 5 -27.98 -53.17 23.68
C ILE A 5 -26.47 -53.02 23.42
N SER A 6 -25.90 -51.86 23.73
CA SER A 6 -24.47 -51.71 23.97
C SER A 6 -24.26 -51.11 25.34
N ILE A 7 -23.41 -51.80 26.08
CA ILE A 7 -23.13 -51.68 27.51
C ILE A 7 -22.46 -50.32 27.80
N PHE A 8 -23.10 -49.49 28.62
CA PHE A 8 -22.43 -48.35 29.25
C PHE A 8 -21.47 -48.91 30.31
N GLY A 9 -20.19 -48.95 29.97
CA GLY A 9 -19.12 -48.98 30.95
C GLY A 9 -19.07 -47.62 31.64
N PHE A 10 -19.28 -47.61 32.95
CA PHE A 10 -18.94 -46.49 33.83
C PHE A 10 -17.42 -46.31 33.75
N PHE A 11 -16.94 -45.51 32.79
CA PHE A 11 -15.62 -44.93 32.90
C PHE A 11 -15.72 -43.80 33.92
N LEU A 12 -14.92 -43.92 34.99
CA LEU A 12 -14.50 -42.79 35.81
C LEU A 12 -14.17 -41.64 34.84
N PHE A 13 -14.85 -40.51 34.98
CA PHE A 13 -14.38 -39.26 34.39
C PHE A 13 -13.05 -38.92 35.07
N ILE A 14 -11.96 -39.39 34.48
CA ILE A 14 -10.67 -38.71 34.62
C ILE A 14 -10.91 -37.37 33.92
N SER A 15 -10.87 -36.30 34.70
CA SER A 15 -10.81 -34.93 34.20
C SER A 15 -9.51 -34.80 33.41
N VAL A 16 -9.51 -35.19 32.14
CA VAL A 16 -8.47 -34.76 31.20
C VAL A 16 -8.69 -33.25 31.07
N ARG A 17 -7.75 -32.45 31.58
CA ARG A 17 -7.75 -31.01 31.32
C ARG A 17 -7.68 -30.84 29.80
N ALA A 18 -8.64 -30.11 29.24
CA ALA A 18 -8.48 -29.65 27.87
C ALA A 18 -7.40 -28.56 27.92
N ASN A 19 -6.19 -28.88 27.47
CA ASN A 19 -5.17 -27.86 27.24
C ASN A 19 -5.75 -26.82 26.27
N ALA A 20 -5.46 -25.54 26.52
CA ALA A 20 -5.81 -24.47 25.59
C ALA A 20 -5.27 -24.82 24.19
N LEU A 21 -6.05 -24.52 23.16
CA LEU A 21 -5.63 -24.79 21.79
C LEU A 21 -4.51 -23.81 21.40
N PRO A 22 -3.58 -24.23 20.51
CA PRO A 22 -2.56 -23.32 19.99
C PRO A 22 -3.19 -22.04 19.43
N GLY A 23 -2.67 -20.89 19.83
CA GLY A 23 -3.22 -19.59 19.43
C GLY A 23 -4.35 -19.07 20.31
N GLU A 24 -4.74 -19.76 21.39
CA GLU A 24 -5.63 -19.23 22.43
C GLU A 24 -4.84 -18.46 23.52
N PRO A 25 -5.44 -17.49 24.23
CA PRO A 25 -4.73 -16.70 25.24
C PRO A 25 -4.33 -17.52 26.48
N GLY A 26 -4.91 -18.71 26.64
CA GLY A 26 -4.59 -19.67 27.70
C GLY A 26 -3.36 -20.52 27.40
N ASP A 27 -2.83 -20.53 26.17
CA ASP A 27 -1.63 -21.28 25.80
C ASP A 27 -0.36 -20.42 25.95
N ALA A 28 0.63 -20.92 26.68
CA ALA A 28 1.94 -20.30 26.90
C ALA A 28 2.75 -20.22 25.61
N LEU A 29 2.44 -21.08 24.63
CA LEU A 29 3.10 -21.13 23.33
C LEU A 29 2.37 -20.32 22.26
N THR A 30 1.33 -19.57 22.64
CA THR A 30 0.75 -18.56 21.77
C THR A 30 1.76 -17.44 21.55
N ILE A 31 2.14 -17.25 20.29
CA ILE A 31 3.10 -16.24 19.86
C ILE A 31 2.39 -15.17 19.04
N PHE A 32 2.46 -13.93 19.48
CA PHE A 32 2.01 -12.78 18.71
C PHE A 32 3.09 -12.34 17.75
N GLY A 33 2.73 -11.77 16.61
CA GLY A 33 3.69 -11.19 15.69
C GLY A 33 2.99 -10.49 14.53
N PRO A 34 3.72 -9.84 13.63
CA PRO A 34 3.15 -9.39 12.37
C PRO A 34 3.04 -10.57 11.38
N ARG A 35 2.78 -10.31 10.08
CA ARG A 35 2.55 -11.34 9.03
C ARG A 35 3.47 -12.57 9.11
N PRO A 36 2.99 -13.75 8.69
CA PRO A 36 3.64 -14.99 9.09
C PRO A 36 5.05 -15.22 8.51
N VAL A 37 5.77 -16.12 9.22
CA VAL A 37 7.12 -16.66 8.97
C VAL A 37 8.19 -15.64 8.54
N TYR A 38 8.87 -15.07 9.53
CA TYR A 38 10.08 -14.25 9.36
C TYR A 38 11.35 -15.05 9.17
N SER A 39 11.41 -16.18 9.86
CA SER A 39 12.52 -17.12 9.90
C SER A 39 12.00 -18.44 10.44
N ASN A 40 12.85 -19.44 10.31
CA ASN A 40 12.66 -20.78 10.76
C ASN A 40 12.11 -20.92 12.20
N GLY A 41 10.96 -21.59 12.37
CA GLY A 41 10.40 -21.92 13.68
C GLY A 41 9.74 -20.74 14.38
N ALA A 42 9.55 -19.63 13.66
CA ALA A 42 9.02 -18.39 14.16
C ALA A 42 7.73 -17.95 13.48
N LYS A 43 6.90 -18.92 13.08
CA LYS A 43 5.52 -18.64 12.70
C LYS A 43 4.74 -18.11 13.91
N PRO A 44 4.11 -16.94 13.82
CA PRO A 44 3.21 -16.47 14.87
C PRO A 44 1.95 -17.34 14.91
N SER A 45 1.37 -17.50 16.10
CA SER A 45 0.03 -18.07 16.27
C SER A 45 -1.05 -17.02 16.03
N VAL A 46 -0.73 -15.74 16.27
CA VAL A 46 -1.64 -14.61 16.13
C VAL A 46 -0.95 -13.47 15.40
N VAL A 47 -1.48 -13.06 14.24
CA VAL A 47 -1.06 -11.82 13.58
C VAL A 47 -1.71 -10.64 14.30
N PHE A 48 -0.90 -9.67 14.71
CA PHE A 48 -1.33 -8.51 15.48
C PHE A 48 -1.19 -7.22 14.68
N ASP A 49 -2.28 -6.44 14.62
CA ASP A 49 -2.30 -5.05 14.14
C ASP A 49 -1.75 -4.82 12.71
N ASP A 50 -1.97 -5.76 11.80
CA ASP A 50 -1.47 -5.62 10.41
C ASP A 50 -2.22 -4.56 9.58
N PHE A 51 -3.47 -4.29 9.92
CA PHE A 51 -4.38 -3.44 9.15
C PHE A 51 -4.82 -2.17 9.89
N GLY A 52 -4.36 -1.95 11.12
CA GLY A 52 -4.87 -0.93 12.02
C GLY A 52 -6.26 -1.26 12.57
N TRP A 53 -6.92 -0.23 13.11
CA TRP A 53 -8.26 -0.35 13.68
C TRP A 53 -9.34 -0.49 12.60
N PHE A 54 -10.16 -1.54 12.70
CA PHE A 54 -11.44 -1.65 11.98
C PHE A 54 -12.62 -0.83 12.54
N ASP A 55 -13.12 0.12 11.76
CA ASP A 55 -14.40 0.78 12.01
C ASP A 55 -15.45 0.45 10.94
N SER A 56 -16.73 0.69 11.26
CA SER A 56 -17.84 0.39 10.35
C SER A 56 -17.85 1.23 9.06
N TYR A 57 -17.06 2.31 9.00
CA TYR A 57 -17.00 3.27 7.89
C TYR A 57 -15.91 2.94 6.85
N ILE A 58 -15.09 1.91 7.12
CA ILE A 58 -14.15 1.38 6.14
C ILE A 58 -14.90 1.00 4.84
N PRO A 59 -14.39 1.41 3.66
CA PRO A 59 -14.96 1.04 2.37
C PRO A 59 -15.09 -0.47 2.15
N GLU A 60 -16.17 -0.88 1.48
CA GLU A 60 -16.51 -2.30 1.28
C GLU A 60 -15.43 -3.08 0.50
N ASN A 61 -14.75 -2.45 -0.45
CA ASN A 61 -13.64 -3.06 -1.16
C ASN A 61 -12.43 -3.31 -0.25
N ARG A 62 -12.09 -2.38 0.65
CA ARG A 62 -11.02 -2.57 1.64
C ARG A 62 -11.38 -3.67 2.64
N LYS A 63 -12.64 -3.76 3.08
CA LYS A 63 -13.14 -4.88 3.91
C LYS A 63 -12.92 -6.24 3.24
N LYS A 64 -13.26 -6.37 1.96
CA LYS A 64 -13.04 -7.63 1.19
C LYS A 64 -11.58 -8.02 1.09
N GLN A 65 -10.68 -7.06 0.95
CA GLN A 65 -9.24 -7.34 0.91
C GLN A 65 -8.75 -7.82 2.27
N ILE A 66 -9.07 -7.09 3.33
CA ILE A 66 -8.71 -7.46 4.71
C ILE A 66 -9.20 -8.87 5.03
N SER A 67 -10.48 -9.16 4.76
CA SER A 67 -11.07 -10.49 4.96
C SER A 67 -10.32 -11.55 4.17
N ALA A 68 -9.93 -11.31 2.91
CA ALA A 68 -9.17 -12.28 2.14
C ALA A 68 -7.77 -12.58 2.75
N TRP A 69 -7.09 -11.58 3.33
CA TRP A 69 -5.83 -11.84 4.04
C TRP A 69 -6.05 -12.65 5.31
N ILE A 70 -7.06 -12.30 6.11
CA ILE A 70 -7.39 -13.00 7.34
C ILE A 70 -7.83 -14.45 7.05
N ASP A 71 -8.65 -14.68 6.01
CA ASP A 71 -9.07 -16.01 5.58
C ASP A 71 -7.87 -16.90 5.18
N GLU A 72 -6.84 -16.32 4.56
CA GLU A 72 -5.61 -17.06 4.23
C GLU A 72 -4.80 -17.42 5.48
N TRP A 73 -4.68 -16.49 6.43
CA TRP A 73 -4.03 -16.77 7.72
C TRP A 73 -4.80 -17.82 8.51
N GLU A 74 -6.13 -17.75 8.56
CA GLU A 74 -6.98 -18.76 9.19
C GLU A 74 -6.77 -20.13 8.52
N ALA A 75 -6.72 -20.20 7.19
CA ALA A 75 -6.39 -21.42 6.46
C ALA A 75 -4.99 -21.95 6.81
N GLY A 76 -4.04 -21.05 7.12
CA GLY A 76 -2.72 -21.34 7.66
C GLY A 76 -2.66 -21.62 9.16
N LYS A 77 -3.82 -21.66 9.85
CA LYS A 77 -4.00 -21.81 11.31
C LYS A 77 -3.37 -20.68 12.14
N ILE A 78 -3.49 -19.46 11.65
CA ILE A 78 -3.02 -18.25 12.31
C ILE A 78 -4.23 -17.34 12.55
N SER A 79 -4.46 -17.00 13.81
CA SER A 79 -5.53 -16.09 14.20
C SER A 79 -5.16 -14.64 13.91
N TYR A 80 -6.15 -13.76 13.83
CA TYR A 80 -5.91 -12.32 13.70
C TYR A 80 -6.41 -11.53 14.92
N ALA A 81 -5.58 -10.58 15.37
CA ALA A 81 -5.86 -9.65 16.46
C ALA A 81 -5.99 -8.22 15.95
N ALA A 82 -7.21 -7.68 16.02
CA ALA A 82 -7.48 -6.28 15.77
C ALA A 82 -7.08 -5.42 16.97
N TYR A 83 -6.46 -4.28 16.70
CA TYR A 83 -6.14 -3.26 17.70
C TYR A 83 -7.05 -2.04 17.55
N HIS A 84 -7.58 -1.52 18.65
CA HIS A 84 -8.44 -0.32 18.68
C HIS A 84 -7.88 0.72 19.64
N GLY A 85 -7.90 2.00 19.25
CA GLY A 85 -7.43 3.11 20.08
C GLY A 85 -8.50 3.68 21.02
N LEU A 86 -8.32 3.63 22.34
CA LEU A 86 -9.27 4.26 23.26
C LEU A 86 -9.17 5.79 23.20
N GLY A 87 -10.31 6.45 23.11
CA GLY A 87 -10.41 7.91 22.97
C GLY A 87 -10.10 8.44 21.56
N ASN A 88 -9.79 7.56 20.61
CA ASN A 88 -9.55 7.87 19.21
C ASN A 88 -10.66 7.30 18.32
N ILE A 89 -10.65 7.66 17.04
CA ILE A 89 -11.54 7.17 15.98
C ILE A 89 -10.69 7.06 14.72
N GLU A 90 -10.84 5.96 13.96
CA GLU A 90 -10.02 5.67 12.78
C GLU A 90 -10.39 6.58 11.59
N SER A 91 -11.66 6.58 11.16
CA SER A 91 -12.07 7.30 9.95
C SER A 91 -12.57 8.74 10.21
N GLU A 92 -12.27 9.66 9.29
CA GLU A 92 -12.81 11.02 9.31
C GLU A 92 -14.35 11.03 9.23
N LYS A 93 -14.94 10.07 8.50
CA LYS A 93 -16.39 9.88 8.38
C LYS A 93 -17.00 9.55 9.75
N ALA A 94 -16.39 8.66 10.52
CA ALA A 94 -16.82 8.36 11.89
C ALA A 94 -16.69 9.59 12.80
N VAL A 95 -15.57 10.33 12.72
CA VAL A 95 -15.38 11.57 13.49
C VAL A 95 -16.49 12.57 13.22
N ALA A 96 -16.85 12.78 11.95
CA ALA A 96 -17.93 13.67 11.54
C ALA A 96 -19.32 13.18 12.01
N ALA A 97 -19.56 11.86 11.96
CA ALA A 97 -20.83 11.26 12.38
C ALA A 97 -21.07 11.35 13.88
N LEU A 98 -20.05 11.13 14.72
CA LEU A 98 -20.17 11.24 16.17
C LEU A 98 -20.23 12.70 16.63
N GLY A 99 -19.41 13.57 16.03
CA GLY A 99 -19.33 14.99 16.42
C GLY A 99 -19.12 15.18 17.93
N ASN A 100 -19.85 16.14 18.52
CA ASN A 100 -19.77 16.41 19.96
C ASN A 100 -20.46 15.33 20.82
N SER A 101 -21.29 14.47 20.23
CA SER A 101 -22.05 13.48 21.00
C SER A 101 -21.14 12.40 21.60
N GLY A 102 -20.02 12.09 20.96
CA GLY A 102 -19.01 11.14 21.46
C GLY A 102 -17.88 11.77 22.28
N ARG A 103 -17.82 13.11 22.38
CA ARG A 103 -16.73 13.84 23.03
C ARG A 103 -17.05 14.17 24.49
N THR A 104 -16.02 14.23 25.34
CA THR A 104 -16.18 14.76 26.70
C THR A 104 -16.66 16.20 26.64
N MET A 105 -17.55 16.58 27.56
CA MET A 105 -17.86 17.98 27.82
C MET A 105 -17.11 18.44 29.06
N ASP A 106 -16.24 19.42 28.90
CA ASP A 106 -15.48 20.00 30.00
C ASP A 106 -16.37 20.81 30.96
N LEU A 107 -15.84 21.05 32.17
CA LEU A 107 -16.55 21.83 33.20
C LEU A 107 -17.02 23.18 32.65
N ASP A 108 -16.22 23.86 31.84
CA ASP A 108 -16.55 25.16 31.23
C ASP A 108 -17.58 25.06 30.09
N GLY A 109 -17.81 23.86 29.55
CA GLY A 109 -18.76 23.58 28.46
C GLY A 109 -18.13 23.47 27.08
N THR A 110 -16.80 23.53 26.99
CA THR A 110 -16.07 23.14 25.78
C THR A 110 -16.04 21.62 25.63
N TYR A 111 -15.64 21.13 24.44
CA TYR A 111 -15.59 19.69 24.15
C TYR A 111 -14.15 19.22 23.97
N GLY A 112 -13.81 18.09 24.59
CA GLY A 112 -12.50 17.46 24.51
C GLY A 112 -12.43 16.31 23.49
N GLY A 113 -11.64 15.29 23.84
CA GLY A 113 -11.48 14.05 23.07
C GLY A 113 -12.68 13.11 23.19
N PHE A 114 -12.67 12.03 22.41
CA PHE A 114 -13.68 10.99 22.53
C PHE A 114 -13.51 10.20 23.83
N ASN A 115 -14.61 9.71 24.40
CA ASN A 115 -14.54 9.10 25.73
C ASN A 115 -15.67 8.12 26.00
N ILE A 116 -15.34 7.05 26.70
CA ILE A 116 -16.22 5.92 27.03
C ILE A 116 -17.42 6.28 27.92
N THR A 117 -17.38 7.43 28.60
CA THR A 117 -18.53 7.95 29.36
C THR A 117 -19.67 8.42 28.45
N ARG A 118 -19.44 8.60 27.14
CA ARG A 118 -20.43 9.04 26.17
C ARG A 118 -21.04 7.84 25.45
N SER A 119 -22.36 7.67 25.53
CA SER A 119 -23.03 6.50 24.92
C SER A 119 -22.80 6.38 23.41
N ALA A 120 -22.69 7.52 22.69
CA ALA A 120 -22.41 7.53 21.26
C ALA A 120 -21.03 6.94 20.93
N TYR A 121 -20.01 7.22 21.74
CA TYR A 121 -18.68 6.66 21.56
C TYR A 121 -18.64 5.19 21.96
N LYS A 122 -19.31 4.81 23.06
CA LYS A 122 -19.46 3.39 23.43
C LYS A 122 -20.05 2.56 22.29
N ASN A 123 -21.16 3.02 21.71
CA ASN A 123 -21.82 2.30 20.61
C ASN A 123 -20.89 2.18 19.39
N TYR A 124 -20.12 3.23 19.07
CA TYR A 124 -19.12 3.17 18.01
C TYR A 124 -18.05 2.10 18.28
N MET A 125 -17.50 2.01 19.50
CA MET A 125 -16.52 0.98 19.86
C MET A 125 -17.09 -0.44 19.74
N ILE A 126 -18.36 -0.63 20.09
CA ILE A 126 -19.06 -1.91 19.95
C ILE A 126 -19.22 -2.27 18.46
N GLU A 127 -19.67 -1.33 17.63
CA GLU A 127 -19.84 -1.58 16.19
C GLU A 127 -18.50 -1.78 15.45
N ALA A 128 -17.45 -1.10 15.88
CA ALA A 128 -16.08 -1.36 15.43
C ALA A 128 -15.64 -2.79 15.78
N GLY A 129 -15.89 -3.24 17.01
CA GLY A 129 -15.65 -4.62 17.42
C GLY A 129 -16.44 -5.66 16.61
N LYS A 130 -17.72 -5.39 16.32
CA LYS A 130 -18.52 -6.25 15.43
C LYS A 130 -17.97 -6.28 14.01
N THR A 131 -17.50 -5.13 13.50
CA THR A 131 -16.83 -5.06 12.20
C THR A 131 -15.56 -5.91 12.17
N ALA A 132 -14.78 -5.93 13.26
CA ALA A 132 -13.62 -6.80 13.38
C ALA A 132 -13.99 -8.29 13.32
N VAL A 133 -15.05 -8.68 14.04
CA VAL A 133 -15.61 -10.04 13.97
C VAL A 133 -16.06 -10.38 12.55
N ASP A 134 -16.75 -9.47 11.86
CA ASP A 134 -17.21 -9.68 10.47
C ASP A 134 -16.04 -9.92 9.49
N LEU A 135 -14.86 -9.38 9.80
CA LEU A 135 -13.63 -9.51 9.01
C LEU A 135 -12.79 -10.74 9.39
N GLY A 136 -13.18 -11.50 10.42
CA GLY A 136 -12.48 -12.71 10.86
C GLY A 136 -11.50 -12.52 12.03
N SER A 137 -11.50 -11.38 12.72
CA SER A 137 -10.71 -11.22 13.96
C SER A 137 -11.18 -12.19 15.04
N GLU A 138 -10.25 -12.88 15.68
CA GLU A 138 -10.51 -13.70 16.88
C GLU A 138 -10.11 -12.98 18.17
N TYR A 139 -9.23 -12.00 18.06
CA TYR A 139 -8.78 -11.16 19.16
C TYR A 139 -9.14 -9.71 18.92
N ILE A 140 -9.54 -9.03 19.99
CA ILE A 140 -9.74 -7.58 20.00
C ILE A 140 -8.97 -6.99 21.18
N ILE A 141 -7.96 -6.19 20.86
CA ILE A 141 -7.05 -5.58 21.82
C ILE A 141 -7.30 -4.07 21.84
N LEU A 142 -7.56 -3.51 23.02
CA LEU A 142 -7.84 -2.09 23.18
C LEU A 142 -6.65 -1.32 23.78
N ASP A 143 -6.42 -0.11 23.28
CA ASP A 143 -5.48 0.86 23.83
C ASP A 143 -6.03 1.51 25.11
N GLY A 144 -6.13 0.75 26.18
CA GLY A 144 -6.22 1.28 27.53
C GLY A 144 -7.22 0.48 28.34
N ALA A 145 -6.78 -0.02 29.49
CA ALA A 145 -7.60 -0.58 30.54
C ALA A 145 -7.46 0.27 31.79
N ALA A 146 -8.55 0.44 32.54
CA ALA A 146 -8.56 1.15 33.82
C ALA A 146 -7.88 2.55 33.71
N VAL A 147 -8.14 3.23 32.60
CA VAL A 147 -7.55 4.55 32.31
C VAL A 147 -7.88 5.50 33.46
N SER A 148 -6.97 6.41 33.77
CA SER A 148 -7.24 7.44 34.77
C SER A 148 -8.32 8.38 34.22
N LEU A 149 -9.59 8.02 34.37
CA LEU A 149 -10.76 8.82 33.96
C LEU A 149 -10.95 10.07 34.82
N THR A 150 -9.89 10.60 35.42
CA THR A 150 -9.91 11.86 36.17
C THR A 150 -10.31 13.04 35.28
N THR A 151 -10.15 12.92 33.95
CA THR A 151 -10.81 13.78 32.96
C THR A 151 -12.24 13.33 32.75
N LEU A 152 -13.11 13.95 33.52
CA LEU A 152 -14.51 13.63 33.65
C LEU A 152 -15.30 14.44 32.63
N SER A 153 -16.09 13.76 31.81
CA SER A 153 -17.15 14.47 31.12
C SER A 153 -18.12 15.04 32.16
N PHE A 154 -18.68 16.22 31.88
CA PHE A 154 -19.69 16.89 32.71
C PHE A 154 -21.01 17.06 31.96
N ASP A 155 -21.23 16.25 30.93
CA ASP A 155 -22.42 16.23 30.09
C ASP A 155 -23.68 15.75 30.84
N ASP A 156 -24.83 15.88 30.17
CA ASP A 156 -26.10 15.54 30.79
C ASP A 156 -26.26 14.03 31.05
N GLU A 157 -25.68 13.14 30.24
CA GLU A 157 -25.77 11.68 30.47
C GLU A 157 -25.09 11.30 31.79
N ILE A 158 -23.88 11.82 32.03
CA ILE A 158 -23.13 11.46 33.23
C ILE A 158 -23.65 12.17 34.50
N ILE A 159 -24.21 13.37 34.36
CA ILE A 159 -24.91 14.05 35.46
C ILE A 159 -26.17 13.27 35.85
N ASP A 160 -26.90 12.73 34.88
CA ASP A 160 -28.08 11.89 35.11
C ASP A 160 -27.71 10.56 35.78
N GLN A 161 -26.63 9.93 35.32
CA GLN A 161 -26.10 8.73 35.96
C GLN A 161 -25.63 9.00 37.39
N PHE A 162 -24.96 10.12 37.64
CA PHE A 162 -24.53 10.47 38.99
C PHE A 162 -25.70 10.75 39.94
N ARG A 163 -26.76 11.41 39.48
CA ARG A 163 -28.01 11.53 40.26
C ARG A 163 -28.58 10.17 40.62
N THR A 164 -28.56 9.22 39.69
CA THR A 164 -29.01 7.84 39.94
C THR A 164 -28.11 7.13 40.95
N TYR A 165 -26.79 7.28 40.84
CA TYR A 165 -25.83 6.73 41.79
C TYR A 165 -26.06 7.27 43.20
N LEU A 166 -26.20 8.60 43.34
CA LEU A 166 -26.47 9.23 44.63
C LEU A 166 -27.76 8.72 45.26
N TYR A 167 -28.82 8.54 44.45
CA TYR A 167 -30.13 8.07 44.92
C TYR A 167 -30.07 6.63 45.43
N ASN A 168 -29.24 5.79 44.82
CA ASN A 168 -29.12 4.39 45.17
C ASN A 168 -28.19 4.11 46.36
N ASN A 169 -27.26 5.02 46.66
CA ASN A 169 -26.18 4.77 47.62
C ASN A 169 -26.24 5.62 48.89
N PHE A 170 -27.04 6.69 48.92
CA PHE A 170 -27.13 7.58 50.07
C PHE A 170 -28.57 7.91 50.41
N ASP A 171 -28.85 8.03 51.70
CA ASP A 171 -30.14 8.51 52.17
C ASP A 171 -30.26 10.05 52.12
N GLY A 172 -31.46 10.57 52.36
CA GLY A 172 -31.72 12.01 52.29
C GLY A 172 -30.95 12.84 53.33
N GLN A 173 -30.55 12.25 54.47
CA GLN A 173 -29.75 12.95 55.47
C GLN A 173 -28.29 13.03 55.03
N GLU A 174 -27.72 11.91 54.58
CA GLU A 174 -26.34 11.86 54.07
C GLU A 174 -26.15 12.80 52.88
N LEU A 175 -27.11 12.82 51.95
CA LEU A 175 -27.11 13.73 50.81
C LEU A 175 -27.15 15.20 51.24
N ALA A 176 -27.99 15.54 52.23
CA ALA A 176 -28.05 16.90 52.76
C ALA A 176 -26.74 17.31 53.44
N GLU A 177 -26.07 16.40 54.15
CA GLU A 177 -24.74 16.61 54.75
C GLU A 177 -23.66 16.81 53.69
N MET A 178 -23.79 16.18 52.51
CA MET A 178 -22.94 16.38 51.34
C MET A 178 -23.28 17.64 50.52
N GLY A 179 -24.31 18.41 50.92
CA GLY A 179 -24.71 19.64 50.22
C GLY A 179 -25.73 19.44 49.09
N VAL A 180 -26.35 18.26 48.97
CA VAL A 180 -27.38 17.92 47.97
C VAL A 180 -28.78 18.04 48.58
N ALA A 181 -29.43 19.20 48.37
CA ALA A 181 -30.75 19.48 48.95
C ALA A 181 -31.93 18.81 48.21
N ASP A 182 -31.85 18.66 46.89
CA ASP A 182 -32.82 17.96 46.07
C ASP A 182 -32.11 17.21 44.95
N ILE A 183 -32.06 15.89 45.09
CA ILE A 183 -31.38 15.01 44.14
C ILE A 183 -32.02 15.03 42.75
N SER A 184 -33.33 15.29 42.65
CA SER A 184 -34.04 15.23 41.37
C SER A 184 -33.64 16.37 40.42
N SER A 185 -33.11 17.47 40.95
CA SER A 185 -32.64 18.63 40.20
C SER A 185 -31.13 18.90 40.36
N PHE A 186 -30.43 18.05 41.11
CA PHE A 186 -29.01 18.26 41.39
C PHE A 186 -28.14 18.15 40.13
N ASN A 187 -27.29 19.16 39.90
CA ASN A 187 -26.34 19.16 38.80
C ASN A 187 -24.94 19.42 39.35
N TYR A 188 -24.09 18.37 39.34
CA TYR A 188 -22.77 18.44 39.95
C TYR A 188 -21.83 19.42 39.24
N ARG A 189 -21.90 19.51 37.91
CA ARG A 189 -21.16 20.50 37.12
C ARG A 189 -21.47 21.93 37.56
N ALA A 190 -22.75 22.24 37.78
CA ALA A 190 -23.16 23.54 38.27
C ALA A 190 -22.72 23.77 39.73
N TYR A 191 -22.81 22.74 40.57
CA TYR A 191 -22.37 22.80 41.97
C TYR A 191 -20.88 23.15 42.10
N LEU A 192 -20.00 22.50 41.35
CA LEU A 192 -18.55 22.76 41.35
C LEU A 192 -18.18 24.23 41.05
N LYS A 193 -19.03 24.94 40.31
CA LYS A 193 -18.83 26.37 39.98
C LYS A 193 -19.27 27.32 41.09
N THR A 194 -19.99 26.83 42.09
CA THR A 194 -20.45 27.63 43.24
C THR A 194 -19.34 27.77 44.28
N GLU A 195 -19.49 28.74 45.19
CA GLU A 195 -18.58 28.89 46.34
C GLU A 195 -18.53 27.62 47.19
N ALA A 196 -19.68 26.97 47.43
CA ALA A 196 -19.77 25.74 48.22
C ALA A 196 -19.09 24.54 47.53
N GLY A 197 -19.12 24.49 46.20
CA GLY A 197 -18.47 23.44 45.42
C GLY A 197 -17.02 23.73 45.00
N GLY A 198 -16.42 24.83 45.46
CA GLY A 198 -15.00 25.14 45.24
C GLY A 198 -14.68 26.21 44.18
N SER A 199 -15.68 26.81 43.53
CA SER A 199 -15.53 27.88 42.53
C SER A 199 -14.64 27.54 41.32
N TYR A 200 -14.70 26.29 40.86
CA TYR A 200 -13.91 25.82 39.71
C TYR A 200 -14.40 26.47 38.40
N THR A 201 -13.47 26.82 37.52
CA THR A 201 -13.78 27.52 36.26
C THR A 201 -13.63 26.63 35.02
N SER A 202 -12.75 25.62 35.08
CA SER A 202 -12.47 24.65 34.01
C SER A 202 -12.09 23.27 34.57
N SER A 203 -12.09 22.24 33.73
CA SER A 203 -11.63 20.89 34.10
C SER A 203 -10.16 20.91 34.56
N GLU A 204 -9.32 21.76 33.96
CA GLU A 204 -7.93 21.96 34.39
C GLU A 204 -7.85 22.49 35.83
N SER A 205 -8.66 23.50 36.18
CA SER A 205 -8.68 24.05 37.55
C SER A 205 -9.12 23.01 38.59
N LEU A 206 -10.01 22.09 38.20
CA LEU A 206 -10.47 21.00 39.03
C LEU A 206 -9.38 19.94 39.20
N ASN A 207 -8.73 19.52 38.11
CA ASN A 207 -7.69 18.49 38.13
C ASN A 207 -6.45 18.93 38.92
N ASN A 208 -6.09 20.21 38.87
CA ASN A 208 -4.95 20.75 39.61
C ASN A 208 -5.20 20.87 41.11
N ASN A 209 -6.46 20.95 41.55
CA ASN A 209 -6.83 21.08 42.95
C ASN A 209 -8.19 20.42 43.23
N PRO A 210 -8.30 19.10 43.15
CA PRO A 210 -9.58 18.41 43.25
C PRO A 210 -10.18 18.56 44.65
N PRO A 211 -11.53 18.56 44.80
CA PRO A 211 -12.15 18.52 46.11
C PRO A 211 -11.75 17.23 46.86
N ASN A 212 -11.90 17.22 48.18
CA ASN A 212 -11.68 16.01 48.98
C ASN A 212 -12.88 15.69 49.91
N ASP A 213 -14.06 16.16 49.53
CA ASP A 213 -15.30 15.92 50.26
C ASP A 213 -15.97 14.58 49.87
N GLY A 214 -17.05 14.24 50.56
CA GLY A 214 -17.81 13.01 50.31
C GLY A 214 -18.44 12.96 48.92
N LEU A 215 -18.83 14.11 48.36
CA LEU A 215 -19.48 14.19 47.06
C LEU A 215 -18.50 13.95 45.91
N TRP A 216 -17.28 14.46 46.02
CA TRP A 216 -16.20 14.13 45.08
C TRP A 216 -15.77 12.66 45.15
N LYS A 217 -15.70 12.08 46.35
CA LYS A 217 -15.45 10.65 46.52
C LYS A 217 -16.57 9.80 45.86
N ALA A 218 -17.83 10.19 46.05
CA ALA A 218 -18.98 9.56 45.40
C ALA A 218 -18.90 9.70 43.87
N TRP A 219 -18.53 10.87 43.36
CA TRP A 219 -18.35 11.11 41.92
C TRP A 219 -17.27 10.19 41.33
N LYS A 220 -16.08 10.10 41.95
CA LYS A 220 -15.02 9.18 41.50
C LYS A 220 -15.50 7.72 41.48
N LYS A 221 -16.22 7.28 42.52
CA LYS A 221 -16.78 5.91 42.57
C LYS A 221 -17.79 5.66 41.44
N ASN A 222 -18.70 6.60 41.19
CA ASN A 222 -19.63 6.52 40.06
C ASN A 222 -18.88 6.33 38.73
N ILE A 223 -17.82 7.08 38.50
CA ILE A 223 -17.08 7.06 37.24
C ILE A 223 -16.35 5.73 37.03
N ILE A 224 -15.82 5.14 38.10
CA ILE A 224 -15.23 3.79 38.05
C ILE A 224 -16.29 2.75 37.67
N LEU A 225 -17.53 2.90 38.14
CA LEU A 225 -18.63 2.01 37.74
C LEU A 225 -19.03 2.20 36.28
N VAL A 226 -19.02 3.45 35.79
CA VAL A 226 -19.30 3.75 34.37
C VAL A 226 -18.23 3.17 33.45
N GLU A 227 -16.97 3.30 33.84
CA GLU A 227 -15.84 2.65 33.16
C GLU A 227 -16.04 1.14 33.06
N ARG A 228 -16.30 0.50 34.20
CA ARG A 228 -16.51 -0.94 34.24
C ARG A 228 -17.70 -1.36 33.37
N GLN A 229 -18.82 -0.64 33.46
CA GLN A 229 -20.00 -0.91 32.64
C GLN A 229 -19.69 -0.80 31.14
N PHE A 230 -18.86 0.17 30.72
CA PHE A 230 -18.43 0.26 29.33
C PHE A 230 -17.73 -1.04 28.89
N PHE A 231 -16.78 -1.55 29.66
CA PHE A 231 -16.05 -2.78 29.30
C PHE A 231 -16.93 -4.03 29.38
N GLU A 232 -17.85 -4.10 30.35
CA GLU A 232 -18.85 -5.17 30.43
C GLU A 232 -19.74 -5.18 29.18
N ASP A 233 -20.28 -4.02 28.79
CA ASP A 233 -21.11 -3.89 27.58
C ASP A 233 -20.30 -4.22 26.32
N TRP A 234 -19.10 -3.65 26.20
CA TRP A 234 -18.22 -3.83 25.05
C TRP A 234 -17.88 -5.30 24.82
N THR A 235 -17.36 -5.98 25.84
CA THR A 235 -16.99 -7.41 25.73
C THR A 235 -18.22 -8.30 25.53
N SER A 236 -19.29 -8.09 26.29
CA SER A 236 -20.47 -8.98 26.24
C SER A 236 -21.27 -8.84 24.94
N GLU A 237 -21.46 -7.63 24.43
CA GLU A 237 -22.18 -7.40 23.18
C GLU A 237 -21.43 -7.94 21.97
N ILE A 238 -20.10 -7.76 21.91
CA ILE A 238 -19.29 -8.28 20.81
C ILE A 238 -19.23 -9.80 20.86
N ARG A 239 -19.02 -10.42 22.05
CA ARG A 239 -19.08 -11.88 22.20
C ARG A 239 -20.43 -12.44 21.76
N ALA A 240 -21.52 -11.82 22.23
CA ALA A 240 -22.87 -12.24 21.84
C ALA A 240 -23.06 -12.15 20.33
N TYR A 241 -22.55 -11.10 19.68
CA TYR A 241 -22.58 -10.99 18.23
C TYR A 241 -21.79 -12.10 17.53
N ALA A 242 -20.53 -12.31 17.91
CA ALA A 242 -19.68 -13.34 17.30
C ALA A 242 -20.24 -14.76 17.46
N THR A 243 -20.73 -15.10 18.65
CA THR A 243 -21.35 -16.41 18.90
C THR A 243 -22.65 -16.57 18.12
N ASN A 244 -23.51 -15.55 18.07
CA ASN A 244 -24.81 -15.66 17.39
C ASN A 244 -24.71 -15.64 15.86
N THR A 245 -23.76 -14.89 15.30
CA THR A 245 -23.60 -14.72 13.85
C THR A 245 -22.69 -15.79 13.25
N TYR A 246 -21.58 -16.13 13.91
CA TYR A 246 -20.52 -16.98 13.37
C TYR A 246 -20.26 -18.25 14.18
N SER A 247 -20.85 -18.40 15.37
CA SER A 247 -20.47 -19.45 16.34
C SER A 247 -18.99 -19.40 16.72
N ALA A 248 -18.39 -18.19 16.66
CA ALA A 248 -17.00 -17.94 16.97
C ALA A 248 -16.80 -17.54 18.44
N ASN A 249 -15.62 -17.85 18.98
CA ASN A 249 -15.13 -17.37 20.26
C ASN A 249 -14.23 -16.16 19.99
N ILE A 250 -14.41 -15.08 20.76
CA ILE A 250 -13.60 -13.87 20.65
C ILE A 250 -12.91 -13.60 21.98
N TYR A 251 -11.62 -13.31 21.90
CA TYR A 251 -10.74 -13.01 23.02
C TYR A 251 -10.46 -11.52 23.13
N PHE A 252 -10.45 -11.00 24.35
CA PHE A 252 -10.29 -9.58 24.63
C PHE A 252 -9.02 -9.33 25.43
N GLY A 253 -8.31 -8.27 25.05
CA GLY A 253 -7.20 -7.71 25.80
C GLY A 253 -7.29 -6.20 25.84
N ALA A 254 -6.60 -5.60 26.79
CA ALA A 254 -6.42 -4.15 26.81
C ALA A 254 -5.11 -3.83 27.52
N ASN A 255 -4.30 -2.95 26.91
CA ASN A 255 -3.02 -2.53 27.48
C ASN A 255 -3.27 -1.73 28.77
N ARG A 256 -2.37 -1.88 29.74
CA ARG A 256 -2.49 -1.32 31.08
C ARG A 256 -1.11 -0.93 31.59
N TYR A 257 -1.04 -0.13 32.64
CA TYR A 257 0.22 0.07 33.36
C TYR A 257 0.43 -1.01 34.44
N MET A 258 1.50 -0.94 35.22
CA MET A 258 1.77 -1.93 36.28
C MET A 258 1.49 -1.40 37.70
N ASN A 259 0.41 -0.62 37.88
CA ASN A 259 0.00 -0.07 39.18
C ASN A 259 -1.36 -0.63 39.64
N ALA A 260 -1.76 -0.36 40.88
CA ALA A 260 -2.88 -1.03 41.55
C ALA A 260 -4.22 -0.97 40.79
N ARG A 261 -4.55 0.16 40.17
CA ARG A 261 -5.80 0.36 39.41
C ARG A 261 -5.95 -0.58 38.22
N GLN A 262 -4.84 -1.14 37.72
CA GLN A 262 -4.77 -1.86 36.46
C GLN A 262 -5.34 -3.29 36.57
N TRP A 263 -5.60 -3.73 37.81
CA TRP A 263 -6.29 -4.99 38.11
C TRP A 263 -7.82 -4.83 38.22
N ASP A 264 -8.38 -3.61 38.22
CA ASP A 264 -9.81 -3.38 38.48
C ASP A 264 -10.75 -4.05 37.44
N LEU A 265 -10.25 -4.28 36.23
CA LEU A 265 -11.00 -4.77 35.08
C LEU A 265 -10.45 -6.08 34.51
N ILE A 266 -9.42 -6.67 35.12
CA ILE A 266 -8.74 -7.86 34.58
C ILE A 266 -9.71 -9.04 34.39
N ASP A 267 -10.74 -9.14 35.22
CA ASP A 267 -11.77 -10.17 35.16
C ASP A 267 -12.62 -10.11 33.87
N LEU A 268 -12.65 -8.97 33.18
CA LEU A 268 -13.41 -8.78 31.94
C LEU A 268 -12.64 -9.13 30.66
N PHE A 269 -11.33 -9.38 30.74
CA PHE A 269 -10.46 -9.68 29.59
C PHE A 269 -10.00 -11.14 29.58
N ASP A 270 -9.53 -11.68 28.46
CA ASP A 270 -9.01 -13.07 28.39
C ASP A 270 -7.48 -13.10 28.47
N VAL A 271 -6.82 -12.02 28.06
CA VAL A 271 -5.37 -11.83 28.18
C VAL A 271 -5.08 -10.51 28.87
N GLY A 272 -4.08 -10.49 29.74
CA GLY A 272 -3.58 -9.22 30.26
C GLY A 272 -2.43 -8.72 29.45
N VAL A 273 -2.54 -7.44 29.08
CA VAL A 273 -1.56 -6.75 28.27
C VAL A 273 -1.11 -5.53 29.04
N ALA A 274 0.19 -5.22 29.08
CA ALA A 274 0.68 -3.97 29.64
C ALA A 274 1.69 -3.25 28.77
N GLU A 275 1.63 -1.91 28.80
CA GLU A 275 2.67 -1.04 28.25
C GLU A 275 3.83 -0.95 29.26
N THR A 276 5.03 -1.37 28.84
CA THR A 276 6.19 -1.52 29.72
C THR A 276 7.44 -0.86 29.13
N PHE A 277 7.80 0.35 29.56
CA PHE A 277 9.06 0.97 29.15
C PHE A 277 10.23 0.32 29.89
N LEU A 278 10.85 -0.70 29.29
CA LEU A 278 11.85 -1.57 29.93
C LEU A 278 13.13 -0.82 30.33
N ASP A 279 13.53 0.21 29.59
CA ASP A 279 14.73 1.01 29.87
C ASP A 279 14.51 1.98 31.04
N ASP A 280 13.33 2.59 31.12
CA ASP A 280 12.88 3.37 32.27
C ASP A 280 12.73 2.49 33.51
N LEU A 281 12.22 1.25 33.35
CA LEU A 281 12.10 0.26 34.42
C LEU A 281 13.48 -0.15 34.97
N GLY A 282 14.49 -0.21 34.11
CA GLY A 282 15.84 -0.70 34.45
C GLY A 282 16.01 -2.20 34.27
N TYR A 283 15.37 -2.77 33.25
CA TYR A 283 15.58 -4.14 32.80
C TYR A 283 17.06 -4.38 32.40
N PRO A 284 17.66 -5.57 32.65
CA PRO A 284 17.07 -6.76 33.26
C PRO A 284 17.08 -6.79 34.79
N TYR A 285 17.59 -5.75 35.46
CA TYR A 285 17.72 -5.70 36.93
C TYR A 285 16.36 -5.57 37.63
N TYR A 286 15.44 -4.81 37.05
CA TYR A 286 14.04 -4.75 37.43
C TYR A 286 13.20 -5.39 36.32
N ASN A 287 12.56 -6.50 36.62
CA ASN A 287 11.93 -7.36 35.61
C ASN A 287 10.41 -7.52 35.80
N LEU A 288 9.79 -8.34 34.96
CA LEU A 288 8.34 -8.45 34.85
C LEU A 288 7.75 -9.65 35.62
N ASP A 289 8.56 -10.40 36.39
CA ASP A 289 8.12 -11.57 37.18
C ASP A 289 6.86 -11.29 37.99
N HIS A 290 6.80 -10.14 38.65
CA HIS A 290 5.66 -9.72 39.45
C HIS A 290 4.37 -9.57 38.61
N ALA A 291 4.48 -9.11 37.35
CA ALA A 291 3.33 -8.97 36.46
C ALA A 291 2.83 -10.35 35.99
N TYR A 292 3.74 -11.24 35.58
CA TYR A 292 3.40 -12.63 35.24
C TYR A 292 2.71 -13.34 36.42
N LYS A 293 3.28 -13.29 37.62
CA LYS A 293 2.71 -13.97 38.79
C LYS A 293 1.42 -13.34 39.31
N ASN A 294 1.30 -12.01 39.29
CA ASN A 294 0.05 -11.34 39.67
C ASN A 294 -1.11 -11.76 38.76
N ILE A 295 -0.87 -11.88 37.46
CA ILE A 295 -1.96 -12.12 36.51
C ILE A 295 -2.49 -13.55 36.55
N ARG A 296 -1.62 -14.50 36.90
CA ARG A 296 -1.95 -15.92 37.01
C ARG A 296 -2.98 -16.19 38.11
N ASN A 297 -3.09 -15.30 39.10
CA ASN A 297 -4.17 -15.34 40.12
C ASN A 297 -5.58 -15.13 39.54
N PHE A 298 -5.68 -14.72 38.27
CA PHE A 298 -6.94 -14.55 37.55
C PHE A 298 -7.09 -15.56 36.41
N ASP A 299 -6.32 -16.66 36.40
CA ASP A 299 -6.30 -17.68 35.36
C ASP A 299 -6.00 -17.12 33.95
N LYS A 300 -5.12 -16.12 33.89
CA LYS A 300 -4.76 -15.40 32.66
C LYS A 300 -3.26 -15.38 32.46
N ARG A 301 -2.84 -15.12 31.22
CA ARG A 301 -1.43 -14.88 30.86
C ARG A 301 -1.16 -13.40 30.65
N PHE A 302 0.10 -13.05 30.82
CA PHE A 302 0.60 -11.71 30.63
C PHE A 302 1.36 -11.60 29.32
N TRP A 303 1.01 -10.58 28.53
CA TRP A 303 1.72 -10.13 27.36
C TRP A 303 2.29 -8.73 27.60
N SER A 304 3.60 -8.61 27.43
CA SER A 304 4.30 -7.32 27.46
C SER A 304 4.23 -6.67 26.08
N TRP A 305 3.62 -5.50 25.97
CA TRP A 305 3.51 -4.76 24.71
C TRP A 305 4.87 -4.31 24.17
N ASN A 306 5.79 -4.00 25.09
CA ASN A 306 7.14 -3.56 24.79
C ASN A 306 8.15 -4.66 25.14
N PHE A 307 9.22 -4.73 24.37
CA PHE A 307 10.29 -5.70 24.45
C PHE A 307 11.63 -5.03 24.07
N PRO A 308 12.79 -5.62 24.38
CA PRO A 308 14.08 -4.93 24.19
C PRO A 308 14.30 -4.37 22.78
N ALA A 309 13.85 -5.09 21.75
CA ALA A 309 14.02 -4.68 20.36
C ALA A 309 13.16 -3.47 19.91
N ASN A 310 12.16 -3.05 20.70
CA ASN A 310 11.34 -1.87 20.39
C ASN A 310 11.50 -0.73 21.40
N THR A 311 12.30 -0.94 22.46
CA THR A 311 12.38 -0.02 23.59
C THR A 311 13.71 0.77 23.60
N GLY A 312 13.63 2.06 23.24
CA GLY A 312 14.68 3.06 23.48
C GLY A 312 16.11 2.57 23.23
N LYS A 313 17.01 2.84 24.18
CA LYS A 313 18.43 2.48 24.02
C LYS A 313 18.71 0.98 23.85
N PHE A 314 17.80 0.08 24.21
CA PHE A 314 18.04 -1.37 24.10
C PHE A 314 18.01 -1.87 22.67
N LYS A 315 17.36 -1.13 21.76
CA LYS A 315 17.44 -1.34 20.31
C LYS A 315 18.56 -0.54 19.63
N GLY A 316 19.46 0.07 20.40
CA GLY A 316 20.56 0.89 19.87
C GLY A 316 20.16 2.30 19.39
N SER A 317 18.89 2.69 19.50
CA SER A 317 18.39 4.01 19.07
C SER A 317 17.37 4.59 20.06
N ASN A 318 17.55 5.86 20.42
CA ASN A 318 16.57 6.58 21.27
C ASN A 318 15.30 6.98 20.53
N ASP A 319 15.16 6.67 19.24
CA ASP A 319 13.93 6.94 18.49
C ASP A 319 12.87 5.87 18.83
N PRO A 320 11.80 6.19 19.59
CA PRO A 320 10.77 5.21 19.91
C PRO A 320 10.06 4.67 18.65
N TRP A 321 10.13 5.38 17.53
CA TRP A 321 9.51 5.00 16.25
C TRP A 321 10.52 4.44 15.23
N GLY A 322 11.79 4.31 15.60
CA GLY A 322 12.82 3.70 14.75
C GLY A 322 12.64 2.19 14.60
N ASP A 323 13.27 1.62 13.57
CA ASP A 323 13.19 0.20 13.20
C ASP A 323 13.47 -0.73 14.40
N TYR A 324 12.79 -1.88 14.41
CA TYR A 324 13.03 -2.93 15.40
C TYR A 324 14.46 -3.48 15.28
N HIS A 325 15.11 -3.73 16.43
CA HIS A 325 16.48 -4.25 16.43
C HIS A 325 16.67 -5.32 17.49
N LEU A 326 16.78 -6.58 17.04
CA LEU A 326 16.99 -7.74 17.89
C LEU A 326 18.42 -7.74 18.47
N THR A 327 18.53 -7.95 19.79
CA THR A 327 19.80 -8.00 20.55
C THR A 327 19.88 -9.23 21.47
N GLU A 328 21.05 -9.58 22.00
CA GLU A 328 21.17 -10.69 22.99
C GLU A 328 20.20 -10.52 24.18
N LEU A 329 19.94 -9.28 24.61
CA LEU A 329 18.94 -9.00 25.65
C LEU A 329 17.52 -9.45 25.27
N SER A 330 17.20 -9.51 23.98
CA SER A 330 15.93 -10.04 23.46
C SER A 330 15.78 -11.54 23.69
N ARG A 331 16.89 -12.30 23.67
CA ARG A 331 16.90 -13.75 23.99
C ARG A 331 16.62 -13.99 25.48
N VAL A 332 17.21 -13.18 26.35
CA VAL A 332 16.94 -13.23 27.81
C VAL A 332 15.47 -12.91 28.09
N PHE A 333 14.93 -11.87 27.45
CA PHE A 333 13.53 -11.48 27.62
C PHE A 333 12.55 -12.55 27.13
N LEU A 334 12.83 -13.16 25.98
CA LEU A 334 12.04 -14.28 25.45
C LEU A 334 12.05 -15.47 26.42
N ALA A 335 13.23 -15.87 26.91
CA ALA A 335 13.36 -16.97 27.85
C ALA A 335 12.62 -16.69 29.17
N GLU A 336 12.75 -15.46 29.72
CA GLU A 336 12.00 -15.02 30.91
C GLU A 336 10.50 -15.10 30.68
N CYS A 337 10.01 -14.62 29.52
CA CYS A 337 8.60 -14.64 29.17
C CYS A 337 8.02 -16.05 29.16
N PHE A 338 8.63 -16.99 28.43
CA PHE A 338 8.15 -18.37 28.38
C PHE A 338 8.32 -19.08 29.73
N ALA A 339 9.44 -18.88 30.41
CA ALA A 339 9.70 -19.49 31.72
C ALA A 339 8.71 -19.01 32.79
N ALA A 340 8.18 -17.80 32.69
CA ALA A 340 7.15 -17.26 33.57
C ALA A 340 5.70 -17.57 33.12
N GLY A 341 5.51 -18.35 32.05
CA GLY A 341 4.19 -18.69 31.52
C GLY A 341 3.50 -17.51 30.82
N GLY A 342 4.26 -16.53 30.34
CA GLY A 342 3.77 -15.38 29.57
C GLY A 342 3.44 -15.70 28.10
N ILE A 343 3.01 -14.67 27.38
CA ILE A 343 2.80 -14.67 25.94
C ILE A 343 3.87 -13.79 25.30
N TYR A 344 4.63 -14.37 24.36
CA TYR A 344 5.70 -13.66 23.66
C TYR A 344 5.21 -13.03 22.36
N GLN A 345 5.78 -11.86 22.01
CA GLN A 345 5.60 -11.23 20.72
C GLN A 345 6.91 -11.23 19.93
N ILE A 346 6.85 -11.68 18.68
CA ILE A 346 7.95 -11.59 17.74
C ILE A 346 8.33 -10.13 17.54
N ALA A 347 9.58 -9.86 17.88
CA ALA A 347 10.14 -8.53 17.98
C ALA A 347 10.69 -8.02 16.63
N ASN A 348 9.86 -8.08 15.60
CA ASN A 348 10.17 -7.61 14.25
C ASN A 348 8.91 -7.01 13.60
N GLY A 349 9.07 -6.11 12.64
CA GLY A 349 7.95 -5.52 11.91
C GLY A 349 7.81 -6.09 10.49
N TRP A 350 6.60 -6.11 9.96
CA TRP A 350 6.35 -6.54 8.58
C TRP A 350 7.11 -5.67 7.57
N LYS A 351 7.29 -4.38 7.88
CA LYS A 351 7.96 -3.43 7.00
C LYS A 351 9.45 -3.76 6.88
N GLU A 352 10.12 -4.03 7.99
CA GLU A 352 11.54 -4.37 8.06
C GLU A 352 11.80 -5.71 7.37
N TYR A 353 10.90 -6.68 7.56
CA TYR A 353 10.97 -7.95 6.86
C TYR A 353 10.82 -7.80 5.35
N LEU A 354 9.74 -7.17 4.88
CA LEU A 354 9.46 -7.06 3.44
C LEU A 354 10.38 -6.07 2.73
N ASN A 355 10.82 -4.99 3.38
CA ASN A 355 11.63 -3.96 2.71
C ASN A 355 13.13 -4.21 2.79
N SER A 356 13.60 -4.78 3.90
CA SER A 356 15.02 -4.93 4.21
C SER A 356 15.47 -6.37 4.44
N ASP A 357 14.57 -7.36 4.33
CA ASP A 357 14.88 -8.77 4.62
C ASP A 357 15.38 -8.96 6.06
N ALA A 358 14.80 -8.21 7.00
CA ALA A 358 15.13 -8.31 8.42
C ALA A 358 14.59 -9.63 8.98
N ARG A 359 15.46 -10.64 9.09
CA ARG A 359 15.16 -11.97 9.64
C ARG A 359 15.32 -11.98 11.16
N ILE A 360 14.73 -12.97 11.81
CA ILE A 360 14.78 -13.15 13.27
C ILE A 360 15.63 -14.34 13.74
N ASP A 361 16.64 -14.70 12.94
CA ASP A 361 17.51 -15.87 13.16
C ASP A 361 18.12 -15.92 14.58
N MET A 362 18.37 -14.75 15.18
CA MET A 362 18.95 -14.63 16.53
C MET A 362 18.08 -15.24 17.65
N ILE A 363 16.75 -15.31 17.49
CA ILE A 363 15.82 -15.89 18.49
C ILE A 363 15.17 -17.20 18.00
N ALA A 364 15.48 -17.65 16.79
CA ALA A 364 14.82 -18.79 16.16
C ALA A 364 15.01 -20.09 16.97
N ASP A 365 16.22 -20.36 17.47
CA ASP A 365 16.50 -21.56 18.25
C ASP A 365 15.79 -21.55 19.61
N ASP A 366 15.67 -20.39 20.26
CA ASP A 366 14.94 -20.25 21.52
C ASP A 366 13.42 -20.52 21.33
N LEU A 367 12.82 -20.03 20.23
CA LEU A 367 11.42 -20.32 19.87
C LEU A 367 11.21 -21.80 19.56
N ARG A 368 12.13 -22.43 18.82
CA ARG A 368 12.09 -23.86 18.50
C ARG A 368 12.22 -24.73 19.74
N PHE A 369 13.09 -24.36 20.67
CA PHE A 369 13.25 -25.07 21.93
C PHE A 369 11.92 -25.12 22.71
N ALA A 370 11.22 -23.98 22.83
CA ALA A 370 9.91 -23.94 23.49
C ALA A 370 8.87 -24.80 22.76
N ARG A 371 8.76 -24.66 21.43
CA ARG A 371 7.74 -25.33 20.62
C ARG A 371 7.94 -26.84 20.50
N SER A 372 9.18 -27.31 20.49
CA SER A 372 9.51 -28.74 20.42
C SER A 372 9.26 -29.47 21.75
N HIS A 373 9.11 -28.74 22.86
CA HIS A 373 8.88 -29.27 24.21
C HIS A 373 7.56 -28.79 24.83
N TYR A 374 6.47 -28.78 24.06
CA TYR A 374 5.16 -28.31 24.52
C TYR A 374 4.66 -28.96 25.82
N GLU A 375 5.11 -30.18 26.15
CA GLU A 375 4.78 -30.88 27.39
C GLU A 375 5.38 -30.25 28.66
N LEU A 376 6.37 -29.38 28.50
CA LEU A 376 7.03 -28.66 29.60
C LEU A 376 6.41 -27.28 29.85
N PHE A 377 5.41 -26.90 29.05
CA PHE A 377 4.68 -25.63 29.17
C PHE A 377 3.22 -25.89 29.53
N ASN A 378 2.47 -24.82 29.83
CA ASN A 378 1.06 -24.92 30.26
C ASN A 378 0.83 -25.72 31.55
N LEU A 379 1.84 -25.77 32.40
CA LEU A 379 1.80 -26.45 33.68
C LEU A 379 1.27 -25.54 34.80
N ASP A 380 0.88 -26.15 35.91
CA ASP A 380 0.45 -25.42 37.11
C ASP A 380 1.67 -24.86 37.84
N ASP A 381 1.56 -23.62 38.31
CA ASP A 381 2.53 -23.02 39.21
C ASP A 381 2.58 -23.86 40.51
N ASP A 382 3.79 -24.18 40.98
CA ASP A 382 4.00 -24.98 42.20
C ASP A 382 5.21 -24.42 42.98
N GLY A 383 5.06 -23.18 43.45
CA GLY A 383 6.04 -22.52 44.30
C GLY A 383 6.10 -23.12 45.71
N GLU A 384 7.30 -23.24 46.30
CA GLU A 384 7.45 -23.79 47.65
C GLU A 384 6.91 -22.86 48.76
N VAL A 385 6.91 -21.54 48.49
CA VAL A 385 6.37 -20.50 49.37
C VAL A 385 5.44 -19.57 48.60
N ALA A 386 4.60 -18.83 49.32
CA ALA A 386 3.70 -17.85 48.73
C ALA A 386 4.00 -16.43 49.21
N ILE A 387 3.95 -15.45 48.30
CA ILE A 387 4.02 -14.02 48.62
C ILE A 387 2.64 -13.40 48.48
N VAL A 388 2.18 -12.68 49.50
CA VAL A 388 0.89 -11.98 49.43
C VAL A 388 1.03 -10.63 48.76
N TYR A 389 0.27 -10.43 47.68
CA TYR A 389 0.05 -9.13 47.07
C TYR A 389 -1.12 -8.42 47.76
N ASN A 390 -0.88 -7.26 48.38
CA ASN A 390 -1.88 -6.53 49.16
C ASN A 390 -2.46 -5.36 48.36
N GLU A 391 -3.51 -5.62 47.56
CA GLU A 391 -4.11 -4.62 46.65
C GLU A 391 -4.60 -3.36 47.38
N ALA A 392 -5.25 -3.51 48.55
CA ALA A 392 -5.74 -2.38 49.33
C ALA A 392 -4.62 -1.41 49.73
N PHE A 393 -3.47 -1.94 50.18
CA PHE A 393 -2.35 -1.09 50.56
C PHE A 393 -1.63 -0.49 49.36
N GLU A 394 -1.54 -1.21 48.24
CA GLU A 394 -0.97 -0.65 47.02
C GLU A 394 -1.79 0.55 46.47
N ILE A 395 -3.12 0.49 46.58
CA ILE A 395 -4.02 1.59 46.20
C ILE A 395 -3.79 2.81 47.10
N GLU A 396 -3.66 2.61 48.40
CA GLU A 396 -3.54 3.71 49.37
C GLU A 396 -2.13 4.31 49.43
N ASP A 397 -1.09 3.49 49.39
CA ASP A 397 0.32 3.91 49.42
C ASP A 397 1.20 3.00 48.56
N THR A 398 1.14 3.22 47.25
CA THR A 398 1.97 2.51 46.27
C THR A 398 3.47 2.59 46.60
N GLY A 399 3.95 3.74 47.11
CA GLY A 399 5.36 3.93 47.46
C GLY A 399 5.79 3.14 48.70
N GLY A 400 4.87 2.91 49.64
CA GLY A 400 5.10 2.13 50.86
C GLY A 400 5.01 0.61 50.67
N PHE A 401 4.28 0.13 49.66
CA PHE A 401 4.07 -1.30 49.41
C PHE A 401 4.90 -1.87 48.25
N THR A 402 4.76 -1.30 47.04
CA THR A 402 5.23 -1.92 45.79
C THR A 402 6.74 -2.26 45.79
N PRO A 403 7.65 -1.38 46.25
CA PRO A 403 9.07 -1.72 46.36
C PRO A 403 9.34 -2.88 47.33
N GLY A 404 8.59 -2.94 48.44
CA GLY A 404 8.66 -4.03 49.41
C GLY A 404 8.32 -5.38 48.80
N TYR A 405 7.16 -5.44 48.15
CA TYR A 405 6.66 -6.62 47.46
C TYR A 405 7.61 -7.11 46.36
N ARG A 406 7.99 -6.23 45.43
CA ARG A 406 8.89 -6.59 44.31
C ARG A 406 10.28 -6.99 44.80
N GLY A 407 10.79 -6.36 45.86
CA GLY A 407 12.08 -6.70 46.41
C GLY A 407 12.12 -8.06 47.12
N ILE A 408 11.00 -8.53 47.68
CA ILE A 408 10.92 -9.91 48.19
C ILE A 408 10.94 -10.93 47.05
N ILE A 409 10.25 -10.68 45.93
CA ILE A 409 10.35 -11.52 44.72
C ILE A 409 11.81 -11.61 44.26
N MET A 410 12.49 -10.47 44.15
CA MET A 410 13.92 -10.42 43.79
C MET A 410 14.81 -11.18 44.77
N LEU A 411 14.58 -11.02 46.08
CA LEU A 411 15.33 -11.72 47.12
C LEU A 411 15.18 -13.24 46.98
N LEU A 412 13.95 -13.73 46.79
CA LEU A 412 13.68 -15.16 46.64
C LEU A 412 14.29 -15.72 45.34
N ASN A 413 14.19 -14.99 44.23
CA ASN A 413 14.85 -15.36 42.97
C ASN A 413 16.37 -15.49 43.16
N ASP A 414 17.03 -14.48 43.74
CA ASP A 414 18.47 -14.49 43.99
C ASP A 414 18.89 -15.56 45.01
N ALA A 415 17.97 -16.02 45.85
CA ALA A 415 18.15 -17.10 46.83
C ALA A 415 17.73 -18.48 46.29
N HIS A 416 17.31 -18.56 45.01
CA HIS A 416 16.82 -19.77 44.36
C HIS A 416 15.65 -20.43 45.10
N ARG A 417 14.72 -19.61 45.61
CA ARG A 417 13.49 -20.05 46.29
C ARG A 417 12.30 -19.88 45.36
N SER A 418 11.69 -21.01 44.98
CA SER A 418 10.51 -20.97 44.12
C SER A 418 9.34 -20.40 44.90
N HIS A 419 8.51 -19.60 44.23
CA HIS A 419 7.44 -18.91 44.94
C HIS A 419 6.26 -18.63 44.04
N ASP A 420 5.08 -18.63 44.64
CA ASP A 420 3.87 -18.14 44.01
C ASP A 420 3.50 -16.77 44.59
N VAL A 421 2.57 -16.11 43.90
CA VAL A 421 1.92 -14.91 44.41
C VAL A 421 0.48 -15.27 44.74
N ILE A 422 0.00 -14.82 45.90
CA ILE A 422 -1.41 -14.90 46.27
C ILE A 422 -1.97 -13.48 46.32
N PHE A 423 -3.01 -13.23 45.52
CA PHE A 423 -3.58 -11.90 45.37
C PHE A 423 -4.68 -11.62 46.40
N ALA A 424 -4.40 -10.80 47.41
CA ALA A 424 -5.38 -10.31 48.38
C ALA A 424 -6.14 -9.11 47.81
N GLY A 425 -7.33 -9.40 47.27
CA GLY A 425 -8.19 -8.46 46.59
C GLY A 425 -8.89 -7.49 47.54
N HIS A 426 -9.10 -6.27 47.09
CA HIS A 426 -9.87 -5.27 47.81
C HIS A 426 -11.37 -5.49 47.59
N PRO A 427 -12.21 -5.52 48.66
CA PRO A 427 -13.66 -5.73 48.57
C PRO A 427 -14.43 -4.78 47.64
N SER A 428 -13.87 -3.60 47.33
CA SER A 428 -14.51 -2.60 46.47
C SER A 428 -14.26 -2.82 44.97
N LYS A 429 -13.45 -3.83 44.59
CA LYS A 429 -12.96 -4.09 43.24
C LYS A 429 -13.56 -5.36 42.66
N ARG A 430 -13.70 -5.41 41.33
CA ARG A 430 -14.14 -6.61 40.57
C ARG A 430 -15.39 -7.31 41.18
N GLY A 431 -16.38 -6.53 41.62
CA GLY A 431 -17.58 -7.08 42.26
C GLY A 431 -17.34 -7.79 43.61
N GLY A 432 -16.22 -7.53 44.28
CA GLY A 432 -15.83 -8.15 45.55
C GLY A 432 -15.05 -9.47 45.40
N ILE A 433 -14.60 -9.81 44.18
CA ILE A 433 -13.79 -11.01 43.95
C ILE A 433 -12.41 -10.85 44.62
N ASP A 434 -12.09 -11.79 45.50
CA ASP A 434 -10.83 -11.89 46.22
C ASP A 434 -10.16 -13.26 45.96
N PRO A 435 -9.17 -13.35 45.06
CA PRO A 435 -8.46 -14.61 44.77
C PRO A 435 -7.87 -15.28 46.04
N PHE A 436 -7.42 -14.48 47.01
CA PHE A 436 -6.89 -14.95 48.29
C PHE A 436 -7.90 -15.80 49.06
N SER A 437 -9.21 -15.54 48.91
CA SER A 437 -10.26 -16.26 49.63
C SER A 437 -10.32 -17.76 49.26
N SER A 438 -10.01 -18.12 48.01
CA SER A 438 -10.06 -19.50 47.50
C SER A 438 -8.74 -20.27 47.58
N THR A 439 -7.60 -19.59 47.76
CA THR A 439 -6.27 -20.23 47.75
C THR A 439 -6.11 -21.25 48.88
N ASP A 440 -5.58 -22.44 48.59
CA ASP A 440 -5.18 -23.37 49.63
C ASP A 440 -3.82 -22.93 50.20
N LEU A 441 -3.78 -22.44 51.44
CA LEU A 441 -2.51 -22.04 52.06
C LEU A 441 -1.68 -23.25 52.51
N SER A 442 -2.29 -24.43 52.65
CA SER A 442 -1.62 -25.63 53.16
C SER A 442 -0.68 -26.30 52.16
N SER A 443 -0.74 -25.91 50.88
CA SER A 443 0.23 -26.32 49.86
C SER A 443 1.60 -25.65 50.05
N TYR A 444 1.66 -24.51 50.76
CA TYR A 444 2.88 -23.74 50.92
C TYR A 444 3.61 -24.05 52.22
N LYS A 445 4.94 -24.14 52.16
CA LYS A 445 5.80 -24.27 53.34
C LYS A 445 5.76 -23.01 54.21
N ALA A 446 5.57 -21.84 53.60
CA ALA A 446 5.35 -20.57 54.28
C ALA A 446 4.56 -19.56 53.43
N VAL A 447 3.89 -18.63 54.11
CA VAL A 447 3.22 -17.47 53.51
C VAL A 447 3.94 -16.19 53.95
N ILE A 448 4.32 -15.36 52.99
CA ILE A 448 5.16 -14.17 53.17
C ILE A 448 4.31 -12.92 53.00
N LEU A 449 4.42 -12.00 53.95
CA LEU A 449 3.68 -10.74 54.03
C LEU A 449 4.66 -9.57 53.90
N PRO A 450 4.88 -9.04 52.68
CA PRO A 450 5.82 -7.95 52.44
C PRO A 450 5.20 -6.60 52.80
N ASN A 451 5.34 -6.16 54.06
CA ASN A 451 4.74 -4.92 54.56
C ASN A 451 3.24 -4.83 54.26
N ALA A 452 2.53 -5.96 54.33
CA ALA A 452 1.12 -6.09 54.00
C ALA A 452 0.24 -5.56 55.16
N ARG A 453 0.01 -4.24 55.19
CA ARG A 453 -0.63 -3.55 56.32
C ARG A 453 -2.15 -3.58 56.29
N MET A 454 -2.76 -3.51 55.10
CA MET A 454 -4.21 -3.27 54.94
C MET A 454 -4.91 -4.55 54.51
N LEU A 455 -5.32 -5.39 55.46
CA LEU A 455 -6.00 -6.65 55.19
C LEU A 455 -7.41 -6.67 55.78
N THR A 456 -8.34 -7.31 55.08
CA THR A 456 -9.71 -7.53 55.58
C THR A 456 -9.70 -8.48 56.78
N ASP A 457 -10.74 -8.42 57.61
CA ASP A 457 -10.88 -9.37 58.74
C ASP A 457 -10.90 -10.83 58.26
N SER A 458 -11.52 -11.13 57.11
CA SER A 458 -11.55 -12.48 56.52
C SER A 458 -10.18 -12.95 56.04
N GLN A 459 -9.37 -12.06 55.44
CA GLN A 459 -8.01 -12.39 55.02
C GLN A 459 -7.12 -12.69 56.24
N VAL A 460 -7.24 -11.88 57.29
CA VAL A 460 -6.54 -12.08 58.57
C VAL A 460 -6.99 -13.37 59.27
N GLU A 461 -8.28 -13.69 59.28
CA GLU A 461 -8.79 -14.93 59.86
C GLU A 461 -8.21 -16.17 59.16
N LYS A 462 -8.12 -16.14 57.83
CA LYS A 462 -7.54 -17.23 57.05
C LYS A 462 -6.03 -17.43 57.33
N LEU A 463 -5.26 -16.35 57.44
CA LEU A 463 -3.85 -16.42 57.84
C LEU A 463 -3.69 -16.95 59.27
N ASN A 464 -4.57 -16.54 60.19
CA ASN A 464 -4.63 -17.07 61.54
C ASN A 464 -4.92 -18.57 61.57
N SER A 465 -5.87 -19.05 60.75
CA SER A 465 -6.16 -20.48 60.65
C SER A 465 -4.94 -21.26 60.16
N TYR A 466 -4.29 -20.79 59.09
CA TYR A 466 -3.07 -21.40 58.58
C TYR A 466 -1.95 -21.48 59.63
N LEU A 467 -1.70 -20.40 60.38
CA LEU A 467 -0.76 -20.42 61.52
C LEU A 467 -1.17 -21.45 62.58
N ASN A 468 -2.43 -21.45 63.00
CA ASN A 468 -2.90 -22.34 64.06
C ASN A 468 -2.78 -23.83 63.66
N ASP A 469 -2.95 -24.13 62.38
CA ASP A 469 -2.91 -25.48 61.81
C ASP A 469 -1.49 -26.00 61.54
N GLY A 470 -0.45 -25.19 61.75
CA GLY A 470 0.95 -25.60 61.62
C GLY A 470 1.77 -24.81 60.60
N GLY A 471 1.13 -23.89 59.87
CA GLY A 471 1.78 -23.07 58.84
C GLY A 471 2.80 -22.06 59.39
N ILE A 472 3.63 -21.56 58.50
CA ILE A 472 4.63 -20.53 58.81
C ILE A 472 4.24 -19.23 58.11
N VAL A 473 4.11 -18.13 58.85
CA VAL A 473 3.88 -16.80 58.28
C VAL A 473 5.09 -15.91 58.54
N ILE A 474 5.64 -15.31 57.49
CA ILE A 474 6.82 -14.45 57.56
C ILE A 474 6.42 -13.01 57.25
N GLY A 475 6.55 -12.11 58.22
CA GLY A 475 6.21 -10.70 58.08
C GLY A 475 7.44 -9.82 57.97
N PHE A 476 7.43 -8.92 56.99
CA PHE A 476 8.42 -7.85 56.84
C PHE A 476 7.82 -6.48 57.10
N GLY A 477 8.40 -5.68 57.98
CA GLY A 477 7.84 -4.38 58.34
C GLY A 477 6.57 -4.53 59.18
N ARG A 478 5.54 -3.73 58.87
CA ARG A 478 4.26 -3.77 59.59
C ARG A 478 3.27 -4.66 58.86
N ILE A 479 2.48 -5.39 59.62
CA ILE A 479 1.63 -6.47 59.11
C ILE A 479 0.23 -6.34 59.69
N ALA A 480 -0.78 -6.28 58.82
CA ALA A 480 -2.20 -6.36 59.13
C ALA A 480 -2.71 -5.41 60.25
N ASP A 481 -2.00 -4.31 60.51
CA ASP A 481 -2.34 -3.33 61.54
C ASP A 481 -3.54 -2.45 61.13
N LEU A 482 -3.90 -2.47 59.84
CA LEU A 482 -5.00 -1.72 59.26
C LEU A 482 -6.03 -2.66 58.59
N ASP A 483 -7.29 -2.23 58.51
CA ASP A 483 -8.27 -2.84 57.60
C ASP A 483 -8.09 -2.37 56.15
N GLU A 484 -8.95 -2.87 55.25
CA GLU A 484 -8.94 -2.50 53.83
C GLU A 484 -9.25 -1.02 53.56
N ASP A 485 -9.86 -0.31 54.52
CA ASP A 485 -10.19 1.12 54.43
C ASP A 485 -9.12 2.01 55.10
N GLY A 486 -8.07 1.41 55.69
CA GLY A 486 -6.94 2.10 56.30
C GLY A 486 -7.15 2.44 57.78
N GLU A 487 -8.20 1.91 58.41
CA GLU A 487 -8.49 2.13 59.82
C GLU A 487 -7.64 1.21 60.71
N ASP A 488 -7.07 1.76 61.78
CA ASP A 488 -6.26 1.01 62.73
C ASP A 488 -7.10 -0.06 63.47
N LYS A 489 -6.64 -1.32 63.37
CA LYS A 489 -7.27 -2.47 64.00
C LYS A 489 -6.43 -3.13 65.08
N SER A 490 -5.25 -2.61 65.41
CA SER A 490 -4.35 -3.21 66.41
C SER A 490 -4.98 -3.35 67.80
N ALA A 491 -6.00 -2.54 68.14
CA ALA A 491 -6.74 -2.69 69.39
C ALA A 491 -7.82 -3.79 69.37
N SER A 492 -8.24 -4.22 68.18
CA SER A 492 -9.33 -5.19 67.94
C SER A 492 -8.87 -6.52 67.36
N ARG A 493 -7.67 -6.57 66.78
CA ARG A 493 -7.01 -7.78 66.25
C ARG A 493 -5.82 -8.12 67.14
N THR A 494 -5.37 -9.38 67.06
CA THR A 494 -4.16 -9.87 67.74
C THR A 494 -3.16 -10.51 66.78
N PHE A 495 -3.44 -10.48 65.48
CA PHE A 495 -2.58 -11.12 64.48
C PHE A 495 -1.30 -10.31 64.27
N ASP A 496 -1.42 -8.99 64.20
CA ASP A 496 -0.34 -8.03 64.07
C ASP A 496 0.61 -8.03 65.27
N ASP A 497 0.13 -8.40 66.47
CA ASP A 497 0.95 -8.56 67.68
C ASP A 497 2.13 -9.55 67.48
N HIS A 498 1.95 -10.55 66.61
CA HIS A 498 3.00 -11.54 66.30
C HIS A 498 4.18 -10.95 65.52
N PHE A 499 4.01 -9.75 64.94
CA PHE A 499 4.97 -9.07 64.08
C PHE A 499 5.49 -7.74 64.67
N ALA A 500 5.29 -7.51 65.97
CA ALA A 500 5.67 -6.25 66.63
C ALA A 500 7.19 -6.07 66.86
N SER A 501 7.97 -7.15 66.85
CA SER A 501 9.43 -7.12 67.03
C SER A 501 10.13 -8.27 66.31
N ASP A 502 11.42 -8.12 66.01
CA ASP A 502 12.22 -9.17 65.37
C ASP A 502 12.22 -10.49 66.16
N GLY A 503 12.13 -11.61 65.45
CA GLY A 503 12.21 -12.96 66.01
C GLY A 503 11.09 -13.87 65.53
N SER A 504 10.93 -15.02 66.18
CA SER A 504 9.84 -15.95 65.89
C SER A 504 8.96 -16.22 67.11
N THR A 505 7.65 -16.34 66.87
CA THR A 505 6.63 -16.62 67.89
C THR A 505 5.85 -17.87 67.48
N THR A 506 5.65 -18.80 68.41
CA THR A 506 4.78 -19.97 68.17
C THR A 506 3.32 -19.57 68.35
N VAL A 507 2.49 -19.87 67.34
CA VAL A 507 1.05 -19.58 67.32
C VAL A 507 0.32 -20.87 66.96
N GLY A 508 -0.48 -21.41 67.89
CA GLY A 508 -1.05 -22.75 67.72
C GLY A 508 0.03 -23.81 67.48
N ALA A 509 -0.06 -24.55 66.36
CA ALA A 509 0.96 -25.51 65.93
C ALA A 509 2.03 -24.89 65.01
N GLY A 510 1.83 -23.68 64.51
CA GLY A 510 2.69 -23.03 63.51
C GLY A 510 3.60 -21.96 64.09
N LYS A 511 4.13 -21.11 63.20
CA LYS A 511 5.15 -20.11 63.54
C LYS A 511 4.96 -18.80 62.78
N ALA A 512 4.92 -17.70 63.52
CA ALA A 512 5.05 -16.36 62.97
C ALA A 512 6.52 -15.91 63.08
N ILE A 513 7.12 -15.51 61.96
CA ILE A 513 8.48 -14.97 61.88
C ILE A 513 8.37 -13.49 61.53
N SER A 514 9.00 -12.64 62.32
CA SER A 514 8.91 -11.21 62.21
C SER A 514 10.28 -10.62 61.94
N ILE A 515 10.36 -9.79 60.89
CA ILE A 515 11.51 -8.97 60.55
C ILE A 515 10.98 -7.54 60.42
N SER A 516 11.15 -6.75 61.48
CA SER A 516 10.59 -5.40 61.61
C SER A 516 11.12 -4.42 60.56
N GLN A 517 12.28 -4.71 59.98
CA GLN A 517 12.79 -3.98 58.82
C GLN A 517 12.10 -4.46 57.54
N ASN A 518 11.59 -3.52 56.73
CA ASN A 518 11.11 -3.82 55.38
C ASN A 518 12.31 -4.09 54.44
N ILE A 519 12.95 -5.25 54.59
CA ILE A 519 14.12 -5.61 53.81
C ILE A 519 13.80 -5.75 52.32
N GLY A 520 12.56 -6.08 51.95
CA GLY A 520 12.12 -6.08 50.55
C GLY A 520 12.31 -4.71 49.89
N ASN A 521 11.88 -3.63 50.54
CA ASN A 521 12.06 -2.28 50.01
C ASN A 521 13.54 -1.91 49.88
N LEU A 522 14.35 -2.34 50.86
CA LEU A 522 15.80 -2.14 50.82
C LEU A 522 16.46 -2.96 49.71
N TYR A 523 15.99 -4.19 49.47
CA TYR A 523 16.46 -5.06 48.41
C TYR A 523 16.18 -4.43 47.05
N TYR A 524 14.92 -4.05 46.79
CA TYR A 524 14.51 -3.39 45.56
C TYR A 524 15.32 -2.12 45.30
N SER A 525 15.41 -1.24 46.31
CA SER A 525 16.14 0.03 46.19
C SER A 525 17.65 -0.14 45.92
N ASN A 526 18.21 -1.32 46.21
CA ASN A 526 19.62 -1.64 46.01
C ASN A 526 19.86 -2.64 44.89
N ALA A 527 18.85 -3.05 44.12
CA ALA A 527 18.99 -4.01 43.02
C ALA A 527 19.92 -3.47 41.92
N ALA A 528 19.73 -2.19 41.54
CA ALA A 528 20.63 -1.46 40.65
C ALA A 528 20.56 0.05 40.93
N THR A 529 21.62 0.77 40.54
CA THR A 529 21.75 2.23 40.67
C THR A 529 21.47 2.91 39.33
N ASN A 530 20.56 3.88 39.33
CA ASN A 530 20.34 4.75 38.17
C ASN A 530 21.40 5.86 38.15
N THR A 531 22.27 5.87 37.13
CA THR A 531 23.36 6.84 37.00
C THR A 531 22.98 8.08 36.20
N SER A 532 22.03 7.95 35.26
CA SER A 532 21.52 9.04 34.43
C SER A 532 20.30 8.62 33.62
N GLY A 533 19.09 9.02 34.04
CA GLY A 533 17.86 8.77 33.29
C GLY A 533 17.60 7.27 33.13
N ASN A 534 17.91 6.71 31.97
CA ASN A 534 17.60 5.31 31.63
C ASN A 534 18.83 4.39 31.85
N ASN A 535 19.94 4.92 32.38
CA ASN A 535 21.17 4.17 32.63
C ASN A 535 21.22 3.56 34.02
N TRP A 536 21.26 2.23 34.07
CA TRP A 536 21.27 1.44 35.28
C TRP A 536 22.54 0.60 35.36
N GLU A 537 23.14 0.51 36.53
CA GLU A 537 24.32 -0.32 36.79
C GLU A 537 24.22 -1.03 38.13
N VAL A 538 24.85 -2.20 38.25
CA VAL A 538 25.02 -2.91 39.53
C VAL A 538 26.41 -2.59 40.07
N THR A 539 26.46 -1.83 41.17
CA THR A 539 27.72 -1.46 41.83
C THR A 539 28.17 -2.52 42.84
N SER A 540 29.46 -2.50 43.23
CA SER A 540 29.93 -3.36 44.33
C SER A 540 29.22 -3.09 45.66
N SER A 541 28.77 -1.85 45.88
CA SER A 541 27.97 -1.49 47.06
C SER A 541 26.57 -2.11 47.01
N ASN A 542 25.93 -2.13 45.85
CA ASN A 542 24.68 -2.86 45.64
C ASN A 542 24.86 -4.33 46.05
N LEU A 543 25.82 -5.03 45.45
CA LEU A 543 26.10 -6.44 45.72
C LEU A 543 26.36 -6.74 47.20
N SER A 544 27.10 -5.87 47.89
CA SER A 544 27.38 -6.02 49.32
C SER A 544 26.11 -5.93 50.17
N LEU A 545 25.22 -4.98 49.85
CA LEU A 545 23.97 -4.79 50.59
C LEU A 545 22.98 -5.92 50.32
N LEU A 546 22.83 -6.34 49.05
CA LEU A 546 21.98 -7.49 48.71
C LEU A 546 22.42 -8.75 49.47
N SER A 547 23.74 -9.00 49.55
CA SER A 547 24.29 -10.11 50.34
C SER A 547 23.98 -10.00 51.85
N GLU A 548 24.00 -8.78 52.41
CA GLU A 548 23.63 -8.53 53.82
C GLU A 548 22.14 -8.83 54.07
N TYR A 549 21.26 -8.41 53.15
CA TYR A 549 19.82 -8.68 53.25
C TYR A 549 19.50 -10.16 53.08
N GLN A 550 20.16 -10.86 52.15
CA GLN A 550 20.07 -12.32 52.03
C GLN A 550 20.53 -13.03 53.30
N THR A 551 21.61 -12.57 53.93
CA THR A 551 22.10 -13.12 55.20
C THR A 551 21.08 -12.89 56.34
N THR A 552 20.42 -11.74 56.34
CA THR A 552 19.37 -11.41 57.30
C THR A 552 18.17 -12.34 57.14
N TRP A 553 17.74 -12.58 55.90
CA TRP A 553 16.70 -13.55 55.57
C TRP A 553 17.08 -14.96 56.01
N SER A 554 18.22 -15.49 55.56
CA SER A 554 18.62 -16.87 55.81
C SER A 554 18.75 -17.16 57.30
N SER A 555 19.33 -16.22 58.06
CA SER A 555 19.49 -16.36 59.52
C SER A 555 18.16 -16.41 60.28
N ALA A 556 17.09 -15.83 59.73
CA ALA A 556 15.77 -15.78 60.35
C ALA A 556 14.83 -16.89 59.89
N VAL A 557 15.02 -17.41 58.68
CA VAL A 557 14.03 -18.27 58.00
C VAL A 557 14.55 -19.69 57.78
N ASP A 558 15.81 -19.87 57.38
CA ASP A 558 16.31 -21.18 56.90
C ASP A 558 16.32 -22.26 57.99
N GLU A 559 16.30 -21.89 59.27
CA GLU A 559 16.20 -22.89 60.36
C GLU A 559 14.79 -23.50 60.50
N PHE A 560 13.79 -22.92 59.84
CA PHE A 560 12.38 -23.33 59.95
C PHE A 560 11.81 -23.92 58.67
N ILE A 561 12.49 -23.74 57.54
CA ILE A 561 12.03 -24.22 56.23
C ILE A 561 13.13 -25.06 55.61
N ASP A 562 12.80 -26.32 55.30
CA ASP A 562 13.65 -27.17 54.49
C ASP A 562 13.39 -26.86 53.01
N TRP A 563 14.41 -26.40 52.29
CA TRP A 563 14.25 -25.85 50.96
C TRP A 563 14.21 -26.92 49.88
N ALA A 564 13.34 -26.73 48.89
CA ALA A 564 13.13 -27.70 47.82
C ALA A 564 14.31 -27.78 46.85
N PHE A 565 15.02 -26.68 46.64
CA PHE A 565 16.18 -26.60 45.76
C PHE A 565 17.34 -25.89 46.47
N GLU A 566 18.53 -26.46 46.43
CA GLU A 566 19.74 -25.86 46.98
C GLU A 566 20.90 -26.02 45.98
N SER A 567 21.80 -25.03 45.96
CA SER A 567 22.92 -25.03 45.03
C SER A 567 24.20 -24.50 45.68
N GLU A 568 25.31 -25.18 45.48
CA GLU A 568 26.64 -24.71 45.86
C GLU A 568 27.27 -23.96 44.68
N GLY A 569 27.00 -22.65 44.57
CA GLY A 569 27.69 -21.75 43.65
C GLY A 569 26.97 -21.43 42.34
N LEU A 570 25.69 -21.79 42.19
CA LEU A 570 24.86 -21.25 41.11
C LEU A 570 24.78 -19.71 41.27
N SER A 571 24.91 -18.97 40.18
CA SER A 571 24.85 -17.50 40.21
C SER A 571 23.45 -17.04 40.62
N ARG A 572 23.35 -16.01 41.46
CA ARG A 572 22.07 -15.37 41.84
C ARG A 572 21.29 -14.82 40.64
N LEU A 573 21.96 -14.63 39.50
CA LEU A 573 21.36 -14.14 38.26
C LEU A 573 20.63 -15.25 37.48
N VAL A 574 20.62 -16.49 37.99
CA VAL A 574 19.80 -17.57 37.44
C VAL A 574 18.46 -17.60 38.15
N HIS A 575 17.41 -17.17 37.46
CA HIS A 575 16.05 -17.19 38.02
C HIS A 575 15.39 -18.55 37.78
N LEU A 576 14.64 -19.02 38.78
CA LEU A 576 13.94 -20.31 38.78
C LEU A 576 12.42 -20.11 38.71
N TYR A 577 11.80 -20.80 37.76
CA TYR A 577 10.33 -20.91 37.67
C TYR A 577 9.97 -22.38 37.78
N THR A 578 9.11 -22.70 38.74
CA THR A 578 8.79 -24.07 39.11
C THR A 578 7.34 -24.37 38.79
N TYR A 579 7.14 -25.49 38.12
CA TYR A 579 5.83 -25.98 37.73
C TYR A 579 5.68 -27.45 38.05
N LYS A 580 4.43 -27.89 38.11
CA LYS A 580 4.07 -29.28 38.35
C LYS A 580 3.35 -29.88 37.14
N ASP A 581 3.82 -31.06 36.74
CA ASP A 581 3.23 -31.89 35.70
C ASP A 581 2.11 -32.78 36.27
N ASP A 582 1.19 -33.23 35.41
CA ASP A 582 0.01 -34.04 35.76
C ASP A 582 0.40 -35.39 36.40
N ASP A 583 1.58 -35.91 36.07
CA ASP A 583 2.13 -37.15 36.66
C ASP A 583 2.81 -36.94 38.02
N GLY A 584 2.85 -35.70 38.51
CA GLY A 584 3.50 -35.30 39.75
C GLY A 584 4.98 -34.95 39.61
N SER A 585 5.55 -34.97 38.40
CA SER A 585 6.91 -34.48 38.14
C SER A 585 6.98 -32.96 38.37
N MET A 586 8.18 -32.49 38.72
CA MET A 586 8.47 -31.07 38.87
C MET A 586 9.34 -30.60 37.71
N VAL A 587 9.00 -29.44 37.15
CA VAL A 587 9.68 -28.81 36.02
C VAL A 587 10.23 -27.46 36.47
N TYR A 588 11.53 -27.26 36.28
CA TYR A 588 12.26 -26.05 36.66
C TYR A 588 12.79 -25.39 35.39
N HIS A 589 12.23 -24.24 35.03
CA HIS A 589 12.82 -23.36 34.03
C HIS A 589 13.89 -22.50 34.70
N MET A 590 15.09 -22.53 34.14
CA MET A 590 16.26 -21.82 34.66
C MET A 590 16.70 -20.79 33.61
N VAL A 591 16.51 -19.51 33.90
CA VAL A 591 16.88 -18.40 32.99
C VAL A 591 18.11 -17.69 33.53
N ASN A 592 19.21 -17.74 32.79
CA ASN A 592 20.42 -17.02 33.11
C ASN A 592 20.32 -15.57 32.63
N LYS A 593 20.42 -14.62 33.56
CA LYS A 593 20.36 -13.19 33.28
C LYS A 593 21.73 -12.51 33.36
N ASP A 594 22.80 -13.29 33.46
CA ASP A 594 24.17 -12.79 33.45
C ASP A 594 24.60 -12.40 32.04
N ILE A 595 24.18 -11.20 31.63
CA ILE A 595 24.48 -10.60 30.34
C ILE A 595 25.47 -9.45 30.49
N ASN A 596 26.46 -9.40 29.59
CA ASN A 596 27.36 -8.26 29.47
C ASN A 596 26.69 -7.16 28.63
N LEU A 597 26.15 -6.13 29.29
CA LEU A 597 25.56 -4.97 28.63
C LEU A 597 26.65 -3.97 28.21
N THR A 598 26.87 -3.86 26.91
CA THR A 598 27.80 -2.92 26.28
C THR A 598 27.10 -1.65 25.79
N SER A 599 27.86 -0.59 25.53
CA SER A 599 27.31 0.65 24.96
C SER A 599 26.81 0.49 23.53
N ASP A 600 27.49 -0.36 22.76
CA ASP A 600 26.98 -0.85 21.48
C ASP A 600 26.16 -2.10 21.75
N VAL A 601 24.90 -2.12 21.33
CA VAL A 601 23.98 -3.21 21.65
C VAL A 601 24.30 -4.49 20.87
N ASP A 602 25.05 -4.37 19.77
CA ASP A 602 25.47 -5.50 18.93
C ASP A 602 26.67 -6.26 19.52
N ASP A 603 27.38 -5.66 20.48
CA ASP A 603 28.52 -6.25 21.18
C ASP A 603 28.10 -6.99 22.48
N GLN A 604 26.80 -7.10 22.76
CA GLN A 604 26.29 -7.79 23.94
C GLN A 604 26.59 -9.29 23.86
N SER A 605 26.76 -9.93 25.02
CA SER A 605 27.02 -11.37 25.11
C SER A 605 26.55 -11.96 26.44
N MET A 606 26.09 -13.21 26.41
CA MET A 606 25.82 -13.98 27.63
C MET A 606 27.11 -14.47 28.30
N ASN A 607 27.12 -14.45 29.64
CA ASN A 607 28.13 -15.12 30.44
C ASN A 607 27.59 -16.51 30.82
N ASP A 608 28.20 -17.58 30.28
CA ASP A 608 27.79 -18.94 30.61
C ASP A 608 27.89 -19.22 32.12
N THR A 609 26.92 -19.98 32.63
CA THR A 609 26.94 -20.45 34.01
C THR A 609 28.09 -21.45 34.24
N ALA A 610 28.54 -21.60 35.49
CA ALA A 610 29.44 -22.70 35.84
C ALA A 610 28.64 -23.99 36.09
N ALA A 611 29.25 -25.15 35.84
CA ALA A 611 28.70 -26.41 36.31
C ALA A 611 28.80 -26.48 37.84
N VAL A 612 27.69 -26.76 38.51
CA VAL A 612 27.56 -26.62 39.98
C VAL A 612 26.84 -27.81 40.61
N SER A 613 27.16 -28.10 41.86
CA SER A 613 26.46 -29.12 42.63
C SER A 613 25.12 -28.56 43.12
N CYS A 614 24.03 -29.27 42.83
CA CYS A 614 22.68 -28.92 43.24
C CYS A 614 22.05 -30.09 44.00
N GLU A 615 21.12 -29.77 44.89
CA GLU A 615 20.28 -30.71 45.60
C GLU A 615 18.82 -30.31 45.43
N ILE A 616 17.95 -31.28 45.16
CA ILE A 616 16.54 -31.03 44.87
C ILE A 616 15.64 -32.09 45.52
N GLU A 617 14.50 -31.71 46.06
CA GLU A 617 13.52 -32.65 46.62
C GLU A 617 12.97 -33.60 45.54
N ILE A 618 12.90 -34.90 45.87
CA ILE A 618 12.26 -35.90 45.01
C ILE A 618 10.73 -35.70 45.13
N PRO A 619 10.01 -35.48 44.02
CA PRO A 619 8.58 -35.20 44.06
C PRO A 619 7.76 -36.33 44.69
N THR A 620 6.68 -35.97 45.39
CA THR A 620 5.80 -36.94 46.04
C THR A 620 5.23 -37.92 45.01
N GLY A 621 5.38 -39.22 45.25
CA GLY A 621 4.95 -40.28 44.32
C GLY A 621 6.10 -40.97 43.61
N PHE A 622 7.30 -40.39 43.63
CA PHE A 622 8.53 -40.99 43.13
C PHE A 622 9.44 -41.48 44.26
N SER A 623 10.30 -42.42 43.96
CA SER A 623 11.34 -42.99 44.83
C SER A 623 12.70 -42.91 44.16
N GLU A 624 13.78 -43.21 44.90
CA GLU A 624 15.13 -43.32 44.32
C GLU A 624 15.18 -44.26 43.09
N SER A 625 14.37 -45.33 43.09
CA SER A 625 14.47 -46.39 42.08
C SER A 625 13.83 -46.04 40.73
N ASP A 626 12.88 -45.12 40.72
CA ASP A 626 12.07 -44.76 39.54
C ASP A 626 12.18 -43.28 39.14
N VAL A 627 12.62 -42.38 40.03
CA VAL A 627 12.87 -40.98 39.68
C VAL A 627 13.94 -40.85 38.58
N LYS A 628 13.75 -39.86 37.71
CA LYS A 628 14.63 -39.45 36.62
C LYS A 628 14.86 -37.95 36.69
N LEU A 629 16.07 -37.53 36.35
CA LEU A 629 16.42 -36.13 36.11
C LEU A 629 16.75 -35.98 34.63
N SER A 630 16.00 -35.14 33.94
CA SER A 630 16.19 -34.82 32.52
C SER A 630 16.57 -33.35 32.40
N TRP A 631 17.68 -33.06 31.71
CA TRP A 631 18.19 -31.71 31.46
C TRP A 631 18.29 -31.41 29.97
N MET A 632 17.83 -30.22 29.58
CA MET A 632 17.83 -29.74 28.20
C MET A 632 18.07 -28.22 28.20
N THR A 633 18.71 -27.73 27.14
CA THR A 633 18.95 -26.29 26.92
C THR A 633 18.60 -25.94 25.49
N VAL A 634 18.56 -24.64 25.16
CA VAL A 634 18.37 -24.16 23.79
C VAL A 634 19.39 -24.78 22.83
N GLU A 635 20.66 -24.88 23.25
CA GLU A 635 21.76 -25.43 22.43
C GLU A 635 21.77 -26.96 22.36
N SER A 636 21.07 -27.62 23.29
CA SER A 636 20.97 -29.08 23.36
C SER A 636 19.55 -29.48 23.78
N PRO A 637 18.58 -29.36 22.86
CA PRO A 637 17.16 -29.58 23.17
C PRO A 637 16.87 -31.05 23.52
N THR A 638 17.62 -32.00 22.98
CA THR A 638 17.47 -33.41 23.33
C THR A 638 17.73 -33.66 24.82
N PRO A 639 16.77 -34.23 25.58
CA PRO A 639 16.94 -34.45 27.01
C PRO A 639 18.14 -35.36 27.34
N VAL A 640 19.00 -34.87 28.22
CA VAL A 640 20.12 -35.60 28.80
C VAL A 640 19.75 -36.07 30.20
N SER A 641 19.91 -37.37 30.47
CA SER A 641 19.69 -37.89 31.82
C SER A 641 20.86 -37.52 32.74
N LEU A 642 20.57 -36.83 33.84
CA LEU A 642 21.56 -36.52 34.87
C LEU A 642 21.65 -37.66 35.89
N SER A 643 22.87 -37.99 36.30
CA SER A 643 23.12 -38.92 37.40
C SER A 643 23.07 -38.17 38.72
N PHE A 644 22.51 -38.81 39.76
CA PHE A 644 22.35 -38.22 41.08
C PHE A 644 22.59 -39.25 42.17
N THR A 645 22.75 -38.78 43.41
CA THR A 645 22.71 -39.59 44.62
C THR A 645 21.53 -39.14 45.48
N GLU A 646 20.73 -40.08 45.98
CA GLU A 646 19.64 -39.77 46.91
C GLU A 646 20.16 -39.70 48.35
N THR A 647 19.72 -38.69 49.09
CA THR A 647 19.93 -38.57 50.53
C THR A 647 18.75 -37.84 51.17
N ASN A 648 18.07 -38.50 52.10
CA ASN A 648 16.95 -37.95 52.87
C ASN A 648 15.79 -37.41 52.01
N GLY A 649 15.47 -38.07 50.90
CA GLY A 649 14.42 -37.68 49.97
C GLY A 649 14.83 -36.60 48.98
N LYS A 650 16.11 -36.21 48.94
CA LYS A 650 16.65 -35.24 47.98
C LYS A 650 17.65 -35.88 47.03
N ALA A 651 17.66 -35.45 45.78
CA ALA A 651 18.58 -35.87 44.74
C ALA A 651 19.72 -34.83 44.61
N THR A 652 20.96 -35.25 44.87
CA THR A 652 22.16 -34.43 44.66
C THR A 652 22.78 -34.74 43.30
N PHE A 653 22.98 -33.74 42.45
CA PHE A 653 23.48 -33.88 41.08
C PHE A 653 24.36 -32.70 40.66
N THR A 654 25.04 -32.81 39.52
CA THR A 654 25.75 -31.69 38.89
C THR A 654 24.89 -31.11 37.79
N LEU A 655 24.45 -29.86 37.97
CA LEU A 655 23.80 -29.10 36.91
C LEU A 655 24.87 -28.66 35.89
N PRO A 656 24.74 -29.01 34.60
CA PRO A 656 25.68 -28.57 33.58
C PRO A 656 25.66 -27.04 33.38
N SER A 657 26.76 -26.52 32.83
CA SER A 657 26.81 -25.13 32.33
C SER A 657 25.82 -24.93 31.18
N PHE A 658 25.22 -23.75 31.11
CA PHE A 658 24.31 -23.30 30.05
C PHE A 658 24.39 -21.78 29.87
N SER A 659 23.97 -21.28 28.69
CA SER A 659 24.14 -19.88 28.31
C SER A 659 22.95 -19.00 28.65
N ASN A 660 21.79 -19.23 28.02
CA ASN A 660 20.58 -18.42 28.23
C ASN A 660 19.52 -19.15 29.07
N TRP A 661 19.05 -20.30 28.59
CA TRP A 661 17.88 -20.98 29.16
C TRP A 661 18.05 -22.50 29.17
N GLY A 662 17.70 -23.12 30.29
CA GLY A 662 17.60 -24.57 30.41
C GLY A 662 16.39 -25.00 31.23
N ILE A 663 15.96 -26.25 31.03
CA ILE A 663 14.84 -26.86 31.74
C ILE A 663 15.30 -28.15 32.39
N LEU A 664 15.03 -28.28 33.69
CA LEU A 664 15.25 -29.49 34.48
C LEU A 664 13.88 -30.11 34.82
N LYS A 665 13.64 -31.34 34.39
CA LYS A 665 12.50 -32.15 34.85
C LYS A 665 12.98 -33.22 35.82
N ILE A 666 12.39 -33.27 37.01
CA ILE A 666 12.58 -34.34 38.01
C ILE A 666 11.26 -35.10 38.25
N GLY A 667 11.32 -36.42 38.23
CA GLY A 667 10.14 -37.29 38.30
C GLY A 667 10.20 -38.32 37.19
N SER A 668 9.33 -38.20 36.18
CA SER A 668 9.43 -38.97 34.95
C SER A 668 10.47 -38.40 33.97
N SER A 669 10.80 -39.16 32.92
CA SER A 669 11.67 -38.67 31.85
C SER A 669 10.96 -37.62 31.00
N ALA A 670 11.68 -36.56 30.60
CA ALA A 670 11.20 -35.62 29.59
C ALA A 670 11.08 -36.32 28.22
N SER A 671 10.13 -35.87 27.41
CA SER A 671 9.93 -36.39 26.05
C SER A 671 11.08 -35.95 25.14
N GLN A 672 11.34 -36.70 24.06
CA GLN A 672 12.22 -36.20 23.01
C GLN A 672 11.60 -34.97 22.35
N PRO A 673 12.41 -33.98 21.92
CA PRO A 673 11.88 -32.81 21.22
C PRO A 673 11.09 -33.28 19.99
N LEU A 674 9.92 -32.70 19.80
CA LEU A 674 9.16 -32.89 18.56
C LEU A 674 9.91 -32.22 17.41
N GLU A 675 9.84 -32.84 16.24
CA GLU A 675 10.18 -32.15 14.99
C GLU A 675 9.14 -31.04 14.78
N ILE A 676 9.66 -29.84 14.56
CA ILE A 676 8.87 -28.74 14.03
C ILE A 676 8.86 -28.95 12.53
N ASP A 677 7.69 -28.76 11.94
CA ASP A 677 7.41 -28.94 10.52
C ASP A 677 6.28 -27.96 10.19
N GLU A 678 6.64 -26.85 9.57
CA GLU A 678 5.73 -25.77 9.20
C GLU A 678 5.65 -25.67 7.68
N THR A 679 4.47 -25.34 7.15
CA THR A 679 4.37 -25.00 5.73
C THR A 679 5.28 -23.81 5.40
N PRO A 680 5.99 -23.83 4.26
CA PRO A 680 6.86 -22.73 3.87
C PRO A 680 6.03 -21.49 3.55
N GLU A 681 6.68 -20.32 3.53
CA GLU A 681 6.03 -19.05 3.17
C GLU A 681 6.91 -18.23 2.23
N ALA A 682 6.31 -17.55 1.27
CA ALA A 682 6.99 -16.59 0.40
C ALA A 682 6.25 -15.26 0.36
N ASN A 683 7.01 -14.18 0.25
CA ASN A 683 6.49 -12.84 0.09
C ASN A 683 7.28 -12.08 -0.97
N PHE A 684 6.65 -11.11 -1.62
CA PHE A 684 7.36 -10.14 -2.46
C PHE A 684 8.20 -9.18 -1.60
N GLN A 685 9.43 -8.91 -2.02
CA GLN A 685 10.31 -7.97 -1.32
C GLN A 685 10.08 -6.55 -1.84
N PHE A 686 9.68 -5.61 -0.98
CA PHE A 686 9.47 -4.21 -1.37
C PHE A 686 10.75 -3.39 -1.22
N ARG A 687 11.66 -3.43 -2.21
CA ARG A 687 12.92 -2.65 -2.15
C ARG A 687 12.67 -1.15 -2.29
N GLY A 688 12.70 -0.43 -1.18
CA GLY A 688 12.82 1.02 -1.16
C GLY A 688 14.27 1.46 -1.30
N THR A 689 14.68 2.01 -2.45
CA THR A 689 15.93 2.76 -2.56
C THR A 689 15.71 4.08 -3.30
N GLY A 690 15.67 5.17 -2.52
CA GLY A 690 15.93 6.54 -2.96
C GLY A 690 15.08 7.08 -4.12
N GLY A 691 13.94 7.71 -3.83
CA GLY A 691 13.38 8.71 -4.76
C GLY A 691 11.87 8.77 -4.82
N THR A 692 11.18 7.75 -5.33
CA THR A 692 9.76 7.86 -5.68
C THR A 692 9.05 6.49 -5.74
N GLY A 693 8.72 5.89 -4.59
CA GLY A 693 7.84 4.69 -4.62
C GLY A 693 7.74 3.83 -3.35
N GLY A 694 8.28 4.26 -2.21
CA GLY A 694 8.26 3.50 -0.95
C GLY A 694 6.95 3.51 -0.16
N ASN A 695 5.79 3.73 -0.80
CA ASN A 695 4.47 3.55 -0.18
C ASN A 695 3.67 2.55 -1.02
N ARG A 696 2.83 1.73 -0.36
CA ARG A 696 1.74 0.99 -1.01
C ARG A 696 1.00 1.96 -1.92
N PRO A 697 0.98 1.81 -3.26
CA PRO A 697 0.18 2.68 -4.11
C PRO A 697 -1.25 2.15 -4.12
N ASP A 698 -1.93 2.27 -2.98
CA ASP A 698 -3.39 2.19 -2.96
C ASP A 698 -3.88 3.53 -3.49
N LYS A 699 -4.10 3.61 -4.81
CA LYS A 699 -4.77 4.78 -5.37
C LYS A 699 -6.19 4.75 -4.84
N VAL A 700 -6.52 5.59 -3.88
CA VAL A 700 -7.89 5.72 -3.39
C VAL A 700 -8.66 6.72 -4.26
N ASN A 701 -9.95 6.49 -4.48
CA ASN A 701 -10.83 7.47 -5.13
C ASN A 701 -11.24 8.59 -4.13
N GLU A 702 -12.04 9.55 -4.58
CA GLU A 702 -12.55 10.65 -3.74
C GLU A 702 -13.38 10.16 -2.54
N ASP A 703 -13.86 8.91 -2.57
CA ASP A 703 -14.62 8.27 -1.50
C ASP A 703 -13.75 7.41 -0.55
N GLU A 704 -12.41 7.45 -0.70
CA GLU A 704 -11.39 6.64 -0.01
C GLU A 704 -11.39 5.15 -0.38
N GLU A 705 -12.09 4.75 -1.45
CA GLU A 705 -12.09 3.38 -1.92
C GLU A 705 -10.80 3.11 -2.70
N ILE A 706 -10.08 2.03 -2.35
CA ILE A 706 -8.93 1.53 -3.14
C ILE A 706 -9.38 1.24 -4.57
N LYS A 707 -8.91 2.08 -5.50
CA LYS A 707 -9.20 2.02 -6.93
C LYS A 707 -8.35 0.97 -7.64
N GLU A 708 -7.08 0.87 -7.27
CA GLU A 708 -6.10 -0.01 -7.91
C GLU A 708 -5.22 -0.65 -6.82
N ASN A 709 -5.18 -1.97 -6.77
CA ASN A 709 -4.32 -2.71 -5.86
C ASN A 709 -2.87 -2.66 -6.36
N TYR A 710 -2.02 -1.93 -5.63
CA TYR A 710 -0.56 -2.10 -5.63
C TYR A 710 0.10 -2.07 -7.02
N LEU A 711 -0.23 -1.13 -7.91
CA LEU A 711 0.40 -1.06 -9.23
C LEU A 711 1.66 -0.19 -9.22
N TYR A 712 2.82 -0.84 -9.34
CA TYR A 712 4.04 -0.17 -9.81
C TYR A 712 4.05 -0.16 -11.32
N TRP A 713 4.05 1.03 -11.92
CA TRP A 713 4.16 1.13 -13.37
C TRP A 713 5.58 0.82 -13.86
N LYS A 714 5.66 0.04 -14.92
CA LYS A 714 6.87 -0.32 -15.67
C LYS A 714 6.71 0.18 -17.11
N GLY A 715 7.74 0.88 -17.57
CA GLY A 715 7.80 1.60 -18.84
C GLY A 715 9.03 2.49 -18.85
N GLY A 716 9.38 3.06 -20.01
CA GLY A 716 10.36 4.13 -20.16
C GLY A 716 11.54 4.12 -19.18
N ASN A 717 11.57 5.08 -18.25
CA ASN A 717 12.60 5.20 -17.21
C ASN A 717 12.29 4.41 -15.91
N HIS A 718 11.09 3.86 -15.74
CA HIS A 718 10.69 3.01 -14.60
C HIS A 718 11.05 1.51 -14.80
N GLY A 719 11.52 1.15 -16.00
CA GLY A 719 12.06 -0.16 -16.34
C GLY A 719 11.23 -0.90 -17.40
N LYS A 720 11.92 -1.49 -18.38
CA LYS A 720 11.31 -2.23 -19.50
C LYS A 720 11.23 -3.72 -19.23
N ALA A 721 10.42 -4.46 -20.00
CA ALA A 721 10.42 -5.91 -19.92
C ALA A 721 11.70 -6.51 -20.55
N PRO A 722 12.31 -7.55 -19.94
CA PRO A 722 11.95 -8.11 -18.64
C PRO A 722 12.41 -7.23 -17.46
N PHE A 723 11.62 -7.21 -16.39
CA PHE A 723 11.96 -6.53 -15.13
C PHE A 723 12.00 -7.52 -13.97
N ASP A 724 12.81 -7.21 -12.96
CA ASP A 724 13.02 -8.10 -11.81
C ASP A 724 11.93 -7.91 -10.75
N ILE A 725 11.39 -9.04 -10.28
CA ILE A 725 10.48 -9.14 -9.15
C ILE A 725 11.22 -9.80 -8.00
N PRO A 726 11.64 -9.05 -6.98
CA PRO A 726 12.34 -9.61 -5.84
C PRO A 726 11.36 -10.35 -4.91
N PHE A 727 11.83 -11.43 -4.31
CA PHE A 727 11.07 -12.23 -3.35
C PHE A 727 11.93 -12.64 -2.18
N ILE A 728 11.25 -12.97 -1.09
CA ILE A 728 11.79 -13.63 0.09
C ILE A 728 10.94 -14.86 0.38
N ALA A 729 11.55 -15.92 0.88
CA ALA A 729 10.88 -17.12 1.32
C ALA A 729 11.59 -17.70 2.55
N SER A 730 10.86 -18.44 3.37
CA SER A 730 11.41 -19.14 4.53
C SER A 730 10.64 -20.41 4.84
N ASP A 731 11.37 -21.32 5.46
CA ASP A 731 10.87 -22.62 5.88
C ASP A 731 11.65 -23.08 7.11
N ASP A 732 11.09 -24.01 7.88
CA ASP A 732 11.73 -24.49 9.08
C ASP A 732 12.78 -25.59 8.83
N GLU A 733 12.69 -26.33 7.72
CA GLU A 733 13.76 -27.21 7.28
C GLU A 733 14.52 -26.63 6.08
N GLN A 734 13.83 -26.46 4.95
CA GLN A 734 14.39 -25.99 3.69
C GLN A 734 13.30 -25.57 2.69
N VAL A 735 13.43 -24.36 2.14
CA VAL A 735 12.72 -23.99 0.90
C VAL A 735 13.39 -24.69 -0.30
N GLU A 736 12.62 -25.46 -1.06
CA GLU A 736 13.07 -26.18 -2.26
C GLU A 736 12.78 -25.38 -3.54
N SER A 737 11.63 -24.72 -3.63
CA SER A 737 11.31 -23.88 -4.78
C SER A 737 10.30 -22.77 -4.47
N VAL A 738 10.32 -21.73 -5.31
CA VAL A 738 9.38 -20.61 -5.26
C VAL A 738 8.73 -20.43 -6.61
N LYS A 739 7.40 -20.41 -6.64
CA LYS A 739 6.58 -20.26 -7.85
C LYS A 739 6.00 -18.86 -7.95
N LEU A 740 6.06 -18.27 -9.15
CA LEU A 740 5.36 -17.04 -9.46
C LEU A 740 4.14 -17.35 -10.32
N TYR A 741 2.98 -16.87 -9.90
CA TYR A 741 1.76 -16.88 -10.68
C TYR A 741 1.37 -15.45 -11.06
N TYR A 742 0.72 -15.30 -12.22
CA TYR A 742 0.16 -14.03 -12.65
C TYR A 742 -1.24 -14.20 -13.24
N ARG A 743 -2.03 -13.13 -13.23
CA ARG A 743 -3.20 -12.94 -14.10
C ARG A 743 -3.12 -11.59 -14.79
N PHE A 744 -3.75 -11.48 -15.96
CA PHE A 744 -3.62 -10.33 -16.85
C PHE A 744 -4.99 -9.70 -17.15
N ALA A 745 -5.00 -8.38 -17.29
CA ALA A 745 -6.13 -7.63 -17.82
C ALA A 745 -5.63 -6.55 -18.79
N ALA A 746 -6.18 -6.50 -20.02
CA ALA A 746 -5.84 -5.45 -20.98
C ALA A 746 -6.46 -4.08 -20.63
N LYS A 747 -7.51 -4.10 -19.80
CA LYS A 747 -8.20 -2.94 -19.24
C LYS A 747 -8.48 -3.20 -17.77
N GLU A 748 -8.60 -2.14 -16.99
CA GLU A 748 -8.93 -2.26 -15.58
C GLU A 748 -10.19 -3.12 -15.36
N ASN A 749 -10.14 -4.04 -14.39
CA ASN A 749 -11.25 -4.89 -13.93
C ASN A 749 -11.71 -6.04 -14.84
N GLU A 750 -11.01 -6.35 -15.95
CA GLU A 750 -11.30 -7.50 -16.81
C GLU A 750 -10.22 -8.59 -16.68
N TRP A 751 -10.18 -9.25 -15.51
CA TRP A 751 -9.14 -10.22 -15.18
C TRP A 751 -9.33 -11.59 -15.85
N GLY A 752 -8.27 -12.09 -16.46
CA GLY A 752 -8.16 -13.49 -16.87
C GLY A 752 -7.90 -14.46 -15.69
N ASN A 753 -7.77 -15.74 -16.01
CA ASN A 753 -7.42 -16.77 -15.03
C ASN A 753 -5.95 -16.64 -14.58
N TRP A 754 -5.66 -17.09 -13.35
CA TRP A 754 -4.30 -17.27 -12.85
C TRP A 754 -3.51 -18.28 -13.69
N LYS A 755 -2.25 -17.95 -14.01
CA LYS A 755 -1.29 -18.76 -14.77
C LYS A 755 0.03 -18.84 -14.01
N GLU A 756 0.66 -20.00 -13.98
CA GLU A 756 2.05 -20.12 -13.51
C GLU A 756 2.99 -19.46 -14.54
N PHE A 757 3.87 -18.57 -14.08
CA PHE A 757 4.90 -17.95 -14.90
C PHE A 757 6.20 -18.76 -14.85
N SER A 758 6.69 -19.04 -13.65
CA SER A 758 7.96 -19.73 -13.44
C SER A 758 8.02 -20.45 -12.10
N THR A 759 8.85 -21.50 -12.03
CA THR A 759 9.33 -22.11 -10.79
C THR A 759 10.83 -21.85 -10.67
N THR A 760 11.25 -21.23 -9.56
CA THR A 760 12.65 -20.94 -9.22
C THR A 760 13.12 -21.93 -8.17
N VAL A 761 14.17 -22.69 -8.46
CA VAL A 761 14.79 -23.60 -7.46
C VAL A 761 15.49 -22.75 -6.39
N ALA A 762 15.24 -23.10 -5.14
CA ALA A 762 15.76 -22.46 -3.95
C ALA A 762 16.47 -23.51 -3.07
N SER A 763 17.29 -23.05 -2.12
CA SER A 763 17.86 -23.94 -1.10
C SER A 763 18.25 -23.12 0.11
N GLY A 764 17.84 -23.59 1.29
CA GLY A 764 18.09 -22.94 2.57
C GLY A 764 16.79 -22.65 3.33
N LYS A 765 16.95 -22.36 4.62
CA LYS A 765 15.85 -22.03 5.55
C LYS A 765 15.30 -20.62 5.34
N ASN A 766 16.16 -19.71 4.89
CA ASN A 766 15.81 -18.34 4.51
C ASN A 766 16.38 -18.09 3.11
N VAL A 767 15.52 -17.73 2.17
CA VAL A 767 15.87 -17.55 0.76
C VAL A 767 15.41 -16.16 0.32
N SER A 768 16.28 -15.45 -0.39
CA SER A 768 15.96 -14.18 -1.02
C SER A 768 16.47 -14.20 -2.46
N GLY A 769 15.64 -13.76 -3.40
CA GLY A 769 15.91 -13.92 -4.83
C GLY A 769 15.18 -12.91 -5.70
N VAL A 770 15.36 -13.05 -7.01
CA VAL A 770 14.65 -12.26 -8.02
C VAL A 770 14.12 -13.17 -9.12
N ILE A 771 12.91 -12.91 -9.58
CA ILE A 771 12.29 -13.56 -10.74
C ILE A 771 12.23 -12.54 -11.86
N SER A 772 12.87 -12.85 -13.00
CA SER A 772 12.86 -11.98 -14.18
C SER A 772 11.55 -12.14 -14.94
N PHE A 773 10.68 -11.12 -14.90
CA PHE A 773 9.34 -11.16 -15.46
C PHE A 773 9.26 -10.46 -16.82
N SER A 774 8.79 -11.18 -17.84
CA SER A 774 8.85 -10.73 -19.23
C SER A 774 7.57 -10.06 -19.74
N ALA A 775 6.56 -9.84 -18.90
CA ALA A 775 5.23 -9.34 -19.32
C ALA A 775 4.65 -10.09 -20.54
N PRO A 776 4.36 -11.40 -20.41
CA PRO A 776 4.09 -12.29 -21.54
C PRO A 776 2.85 -11.95 -22.38
N GLU A 777 1.93 -11.15 -21.85
CA GLU A 777 0.68 -10.75 -22.54
C GLU A 777 0.77 -9.33 -23.13
N GLY A 778 1.93 -8.66 -23.03
CA GLY A 778 2.14 -7.29 -23.51
C GLY A 778 1.69 -6.22 -22.52
N GLU A 779 1.41 -5.02 -23.02
CA GLU A 779 0.94 -3.88 -22.23
C GLU A 779 -0.41 -4.16 -21.54
N GLY A 780 -0.54 -3.73 -20.29
CA GLY A 780 -1.74 -3.90 -19.49
C GLY A 780 -1.45 -4.05 -18.01
N TYR A 781 -2.40 -4.67 -17.30
CA TYR A 781 -2.35 -4.85 -15.85
C TYR A 781 -2.02 -6.30 -15.51
N TYR A 782 -1.05 -6.49 -14.63
CA TYR A 782 -0.65 -7.78 -14.09
C TYR A 782 -0.89 -7.81 -12.60
N GLN A 783 -1.59 -8.84 -12.13
CA GLN A 783 -1.65 -9.19 -10.71
C GLN A 783 -0.86 -10.47 -10.50
N MET A 784 -0.16 -10.54 -9.38
CA MET A 784 0.80 -11.59 -9.08
C MET A 784 0.56 -12.16 -7.68
N ARG A 785 0.91 -13.42 -7.53
CA ARG A 785 1.02 -14.12 -6.25
C ARG A 785 2.23 -15.04 -6.28
N ILE A 786 2.83 -15.27 -5.13
CA ILE A 786 3.98 -16.13 -4.97
C ILE A 786 3.61 -17.36 -4.14
N GLN A 787 4.36 -18.44 -4.28
CA GLN A 787 4.13 -19.65 -3.48
C GLN A 787 5.44 -20.37 -3.23
N ALA A 788 5.80 -20.60 -1.96
CA ALA A 788 6.91 -21.45 -1.58
C ALA A 788 6.53 -22.93 -1.50
N ILE A 789 7.51 -23.80 -1.76
CA ILE A 789 7.44 -25.25 -1.60
C ILE A 789 8.73 -25.69 -0.91
N ASP A 790 8.60 -26.55 0.10
CA ASP A 790 9.71 -27.07 0.89
C ASP A 790 10.28 -28.39 0.32
N ASN A 791 11.25 -28.97 1.02
CA ASN A 791 11.87 -30.24 0.66
C ASN A 791 11.04 -31.49 1.02
N GLU A 792 9.94 -31.33 1.75
CA GLU A 792 8.95 -32.37 2.07
C GLU A 792 7.72 -32.33 1.12
N GLU A 793 7.76 -31.47 0.10
CA GLU A 793 6.68 -31.21 -0.85
C GLU A 793 5.44 -30.54 -0.24
N GLN A 794 5.54 -29.93 0.96
CA GLN A 794 4.49 -29.06 1.45
C GLN A 794 4.52 -27.74 0.69
N SER A 795 3.34 -27.16 0.51
CA SER A 795 3.17 -25.90 -0.21
C SER A 795 2.58 -24.87 0.72
N GLU A 796 3.05 -23.64 0.59
CA GLU A 796 2.45 -22.47 1.21
C GLU A 796 0.94 -22.43 0.96
N VAL A 797 0.20 -22.07 2.00
CA VAL A 797 -1.25 -21.87 1.93
C VAL A 797 -1.53 -20.54 1.23
N VAL A 798 -2.03 -20.62 0.00
CA VAL A 798 -2.35 -19.44 -0.81
C VAL A 798 -3.80 -19.53 -1.28
N ILE A 799 -4.60 -18.47 -1.06
CA ILE A 799 -5.96 -18.39 -1.60
C ILE A 799 -6.00 -17.70 -2.98
N GLU A 800 -7.16 -17.67 -3.65
CA GLU A 800 -7.29 -17.02 -4.97
C GLU A 800 -7.35 -15.48 -4.88
N ARG A 801 -6.33 -14.85 -4.29
CA ARG A 801 -6.16 -13.39 -4.19
C ARG A 801 -4.88 -12.93 -4.87
N ASP A 802 -4.82 -11.65 -5.19
CA ASP A 802 -3.58 -10.97 -5.57
C ASP A 802 -2.80 -10.53 -4.33
N GLU A 803 -1.48 -10.61 -4.41
CA GLU A 803 -0.54 -10.16 -3.37
C GLU A 803 0.24 -8.91 -3.79
N THR A 804 0.46 -8.74 -5.10
CA THR A 804 1.06 -7.52 -5.69
C THR A 804 0.60 -7.33 -7.14
N GLY A 805 0.87 -6.15 -7.71
CA GLY A 805 0.53 -5.82 -9.09
C GLY A 805 1.58 -4.98 -9.81
N TYR A 806 1.57 -5.05 -11.14
CA TYR A 806 2.35 -4.19 -12.01
C TYR A 806 1.49 -3.72 -13.18
N GLY A 807 1.53 -2.41 -13.44
CA GLY A 807 1.11 -1.88 -14.74
C GLY A 807 2.31 -1.93 -15.67
N PHE A 808 2.14 -2.42 -16.89
CA PHE A 808 3.19 -2.40 -17.91
C PHE A 808 2.72 -1.62 -19.13
N ASP A 809 3.45 -0.57 -19.46
CA ASP A 809 3.13 0.36 -20.54
C ASP A 809 4.44 0.84 -21.18
N GLU A 810 4.63 0.61 -22.48
CA GLU A 810 5.80 1.10 -23.23
C GLU A 810 5.42 2.18 -24.24
N THR A 811 4.14 2.56 -24.29
CA THR A 811 3.62 3.51 -25.28
C THR A 811 3.71 4.92 -24.71
N PRO A 812 4.47 5.84 -25.35
CA PRO A 812 4.55 7.21 -24.88
C PRO A 812 3.21 7.95 -24.97
N PRO A 813 2.94 8.90 -24.06
CA PRO A 813 1.72 9.69 -24.09
C PRO A 813 1.72 10.67 -25.28
N SER A 814 0.54 11.11 -25.69
CA SER A 814 0.36 12.14 -26.72
C SER A 814 0.28 13.54 -26.11
N PRO A 815 0.87 14.58 -26.73
CA PRO A 815 0.84 15.94 -26.20
C PRO A 815 -0.58 16.56 -26.23
N PRO A 816 -0.86 17.56 -25.39
CA PRO A 816 -2.14 18.29 -25.42
C PRO A 816 -2.39 18.97 -26.77
N LEU A 817 -3.62 18.86 -27.29
CA LEU A 817 -4.02 19.43 -28.59
C LEU A 817 -4.28 20.95 -28.55
N ASN A 818 -4.37 21.57 -27.38
CA ASN A 818 -4.81 22.97 -27.21
C ASN A 818 -3.74 23.88 -26.57
N LEU A 819 -2.48 23.43 -26.57
CA LEU A 819 -1.36 24.14 -25.98
C LEU A 819 -1.14 25.50 -26.68
N LYS A 820 -1.23 26.59 -25.91
CA LYS A 820 -1.18 27.96 -26.45
C LYS A 820 -0.64 28.98 -25.46
N GLU A 821 -0.20 30.12 -25.99
CA GLU A 821 0.09 31.32 -25.21
C GLU A 821 -1.17 32.22 -25.15
N LYS A 822 -1.32 32.95 -24.04
CA LYS A 822 -2.56 33.65 -23.69
C LYS A 822 -2.77 35.01 -24.39
N THR A 823 -1.72 35.74 -24.76
CA THR A 823 -1.76 37.19 -25.01
C THR A 823 -1.12 37.68 -26.31
N HIS A 824 -0.19 36.92 -26.87
CA HIS A 824 0.66 37.21 -28.02
C HIS A 824 0.49 36.13 -29.09
N GLN A 825 0.87 36.46 -30.32
CA GLN A 825 0.85 35.51 -31.44
C GLN A 825 2.26 34.96 -31.68
N THR A 826 2.32 33.68 -32.04
CA THR A 826 3.58 33.03 -32.41
C THR A 826 4.23 33.74 -33.60
N GLY A 827 5.55 33.78 -33.62
CA GLY A 827 6.37 34.43 -34.65
C GLY A 827 6.53 35.95 -34.51
N GLN A 828 5.97 36.59 -33.48
CA GLN A 828 6.03 38.05 -33.31
C GLN A 828 7.15 38.52 -32.39
N TRP A 829 7.53 39.79 -32.57
CA TRP A 829 8.33 40.56 -31.63
C TRP A 829 7.47 40.96 -30.42
N ILE A 830 8.01 40.76 -29.23
CA ILE A 830 7.38 41.07 -27.96
C ILE A 830 8.28 42.04 -27.22
N GLU A 831 7.80 43.27 -26.98
CA GLU A 831 8.57 44.31 -26.28
C GLU A 831 8.73 44.00 -24.79
N ASP A 832 7.73 43.37 -24.18
CA ASP A 832 7.74 42.95 -22.77
C ASP A 832 7.30 41.48 -22.64
N PRO A 833 8.27 40.53 -22.66
CA PRO A 833 7.96 39.12 -22.60
C PRO A 833 7.56 38.67 -21.19
N SER A 834 7.69 39.51 -20.15
CA SER A 834 7.33 39.15 -18.76
C SER A 834 5.86 38.78 -18.56
N SER A 835 5.02 39.05 -19.56
CA SER A 835 3.59 38.72 -19.59
C SER A 835 3.26 37.36 -20.22
N LEU A 836 4.26 36.61 -20.72
CA LEU A 836 4.06 35.30 -21.35
C LEU A 836 3.55 34.27 -20.35
N VAL A 837 2.39 33.69 -20.67
CA VAL A 837 1.79 32.58 -19.92
C VAL A 837 1.28 31.53 -20.90
N PHE A 838 1.76 30.30 -20.74
CA PHE A 838 1.36 29.15 -21.56
C PHE A 838 0.31 28.33 -20.82
N THR A 839 -0.70 27.83 -21.54
CA THR A 839 -1.81 27.03 -21.00
C THR A 839 -2.15 25.86 -21.90
N TRP A 840 -2.58 24.73 -21.32
CA TRP A 840 -2.99 23.50 -22.02
C TRP A 840 -3.99 22.67 -21.20
N ASP A 841 -4.69 21.76 -21.88
CA ASP A 841 -5.47 20.67 -21.27
C ASP A 841 -4.55 19.49 -20.92
N GLU A 842 -5.04 18.53 -20.14
CA GLU A 842 -4.27 17.34 -19.78
C GLU A 842 -3.87 16.52 -21.03
N ALA A 843 -2.65 15.98 -21.02
CA ALA A 843 -2.17 15.10 -22.07
C ALA A 843 -2.99 13.80 -22.11
N THR A 844 -3.05 13.15 -23.27
CA THR A 844 -3.80 11.90 -23.44
C THR A 844 -2.85 10.72 -23.50
N ASP A 845 -3.21 9.63 -22.82
CA ASP A 845 -2.43 8.40 -22.76
C ASP A 845 -3.36 7.18 -22.93
N ASN A 846 -2.85 6.09 -23.50
CA ASN A 846 -3.64 4.90 -23.82
C ASN A 846 -3.80 3.92 -22.65
N LEU A 847 -2.95 3.99 -21.61
CA LEU A 847 -2.95 3.01 -20.54
C LEU A 847 -2.58 3.61 -19.16
N SER A 848 -1.32 4.02 -18.96
CA SER A 848 -0.83 4.47 -17.65
C SER A 848 -1.33 5.85 -17.22
N GLY A 849 -1.85 6.66 -18.15
CA GLY A 849 -2.33 8.02 -17.89
C GLY A 849 -1.21 9.06 -17.95
N ALA A 850 -1.58 10.34 -18.06
CA ALA A 850 -0.61 11.43 -18.11
C ALA A 850 0.09 11.65 -16.75
N GLY A 851 1.41 11.81 -16.81
CA GLY A 851 2.30 12.11 -15.70
C GLY A 851 2.72 13.57 -15.65
N GLY A 852 4.03 13.82 -15.55
CA GLY A 852 4.62 15.15 -15.52
C GLY A 852 4.84 15.75 -16.91
N ALA A 853 5.35 16.98 -16.94
CA ALA A 853 5.81 17.62 -18.17
C ALA A 853 7.15 18.31 -17.98
N TYR A 854 7.94 18.39 -19.03
CA TYR A 854 9.15 19.19 -19.12
C TYR A 854 8.92 20.29 -20.13
N VAL A 855 9.11 21.54 -19.70
CA VAL A 855 8.93 22.72 -20.53
C VAL A 855 10.19 23.55 -20.55
N PHE A 856 10.46 24.20 -21.68
CA PHE A 856 11.55 25.17 -21.75
C PHE A 856 11.34 26.26 -22.79
N ILE A 857 11.97 27.40 -22.54
CA ILE A 857 12.23 28.44 -23.54
C ILE A 857 13.70 28.43 -23.89
N GLY A 858 14.01 28.28 -25.17
CA GLY A 858 15.38 28.20 -25.68
C GLY A 858 15.57 28.92 -27.00
N THR A 859 16.81 29.09 -27.40
CA THR A 859 17.16 29.41 -28.79
C THR A 859 17.26 28.10 -29.60
N ASP A 860 17.70 28.18 -30.85
CA ASP A 860 17.95 26.96 -31.64
C ASP A 860 19.16 26.15 -31.19
N SER A 861 20.00 26.69 -30.29
CA SER A 861 21.24 26.04 -29.83
C SER A 861 21.32 25.78 -28.33
N MET A 862 20.44 26.37 -27.51
CA MET A 862 20.46 26.19 -26.06
C MET A 862 19.10 26.46 -25.39
N ASN A 863 18.85 25.77 -24.28
CA ASN A 863 17.77 26.13 -23.36
C ASN A 863 18.21 27.33 -22.53
N VAL A 864 17.32 28.33 -22.37
CA VAL A 864 17.59 29.54 -21.58
C VAL A 864 16.87 29.48 -20.24
N VAL A 865 15.63 28.98 -20.24
CA VAL A 865 14.84 28.73 -19.04
C VAL A 865 14.12 27.40 -19.22
N ASP A 866 14.15 26.54 -18.22
CA ASP A 866 13.43 25.27 -18.23
C ASP A 866 12.79 24.97 -16.86
N GLU A 867 11.78 24.11 -16.87
CA GLU A 867 11.10 23.67 -15.66
C GLU A 867 10.52 22.25 -15.84
N SER A 868 10.61 21.45 -14.78
CA SER A 868 9.87 20.18 -14.66
C SER A 868 8.59 20.44 -13.89
N LEU A 869 7.46 20.23 -14.55
CA LEU A 869 6.13 20.47 -14.03
C LEU A 869 5.55 19.20 -13.44
N SER A 870 4.92 19.33 -12.28
CA SER A 870 4.19 18.24 -11.65
C SER A 870 2.92 17.90 -12.42
N ARG A 871 2.42 16.67 -12.20
CA ARG A 871 1.15 16.18 -12.75
C ARG A 871 0.00 17.15 -12.47
N GLY A 872 -0.91 17.28 -13.45
CA GLY A 872 -2.09 18.15 -13.36
C GLY A 872 -1.80 19.65 -13.57
N THR A 873 -0.54 20.03 -13.80
CA THR A 873 -0.20 21.41 -14.17
C THR A 873 -0.70 21.70 -15.58
N SER A 874 -1.58 22.72 -15.69
CA SER A 874 -2.22 23.16 -16.94
C SER A 874 -1.77 24.55 -17.39
N SER A 875 -0.82 25.17 -16.68
CA SER A 875 -0.27 26.48 -17.04
C SER A 875 1.15 26.67 -16.54
N TRP A 876 1.94 27.47 -17.27
CA TRP A 876 3.29 27.88 -16.87
C TRP A 876 3.50 29.38 -17.08
N ALA A 877 3.90 30.06 -16.01
CA ALA A 877 4.30 31.46 -16.02
C ALA A 877 5.82 31.52 -15.83
N VAL A 878 6.52 32.07 -16.81
CA VAL A 878 7.97 31.93 -16.95
C VAL A 878 8.71 33.19 -16.48
N ASP A 879 9.83 33.01 -15.77
CA ASP A 879 10.78 34.10 -15.51
C ASP A 879 11.70 34.28 -16.73
N LEU A 880 11.62 35.43 -17.37
CA LEU A 880 12.31 35.74 -18.62
C LEU A 880 13.38 36.82 -18.46
N SER A 881 13.84 37.05 -17.23
CA SER A 881 14.92 38.01 -16.95
C SER A 881 16.25 37.69 -17.66
N SER A 882 16.44 36.43 -18.06
CA SER A 882 17.62 35.94 -18.79
C SER A 882 17.53 36.07 -20.32
N LEU A 883 16.45 36.63 -20.88
CA LEU A 883 16.36 36.85 -22.32
C LEU A 883 17.18 38.07 -22.76
N GLU A 884 17.78 37.97 -23.95
CA GLU A 884 18.54 39.04 -24.57
C GLU A 884 17.71 39.73 -25.67
N GLU A 885 17.71 41.07 -25.66
CA GLU A 885 16.98 41.85 -26.66
C GLU A 885 17.56 41.63 -28.06
N GLY A 886 16.70 41.25 -29.01
CA GLY A 886 17.05 40.98 -30.40
C GLY A 886 17.09 39.49 -30.78
N GLU A 887 17.09 38.59 -29.80
CA GLU A 887 17.18 37.14 -30.01
C GLU A 887 15.84 36.47 -30.31
N ARG A 888 15.89 35.32 -30.99
CA ARG A 888 14.72 34.46 -31.28
C ARG A 888 14.65 33.32 -30.28
N TYR A 889 13.47 33.14 -29.71
CA TYR A 889 13.18 32.12 -28.72
C TYR A 889 12.06 31.19 -29.19
N LYS A 890 12.07 29.97 -28.67
CA LYS A 890 11.03 28.96 -28.84
C LYS A 890 10.65 28.36 -27.50
N PHE A 891 9.36 28.20 -27.30
CA PHE A 891 8.78 27.40 -26.23
C PHE A 891 8.61 25.96 -26.72
N VAL A 892 9.12 25.02 -25.94
CA VAL A 892 9.06 23.58 -26.21
C VAL A 892 8.39 22.88 -25.04
N TYR A 893 7.48 21.97 -25.37
CA TYR A 893 6.73 21.16 -24.42
C TYR A 893 6.97 19.67 -24.69
N ARG A 894 7.19 18.90 -23.62
CA ARG A 894 7.32 17.45 -23.66
C ARG A 894 6.63 16.87 -22.42
N ASN A 895 5.85 15.81 -22.57
CA ASN A 895 5.17 15.16 -21.44
C ASN A 895 5.62 13.72 -21.22
N GLU A 896 5.43 13.25 -20.00
CA GLU A 896 5.68 11.89 -19.52
C GLU A 896 4.36 11.26 -19.07
N ASP A 897 4.24 9.94 -19.15
CA ASP A 897 3.11 9.19 -18.59
C ASP A 897 3.41 8.69 -17.16
N LEU A 898 2.54 7.89 -16.54
CA LEU A 898 2.81 7.32 -15.22
C LEU A 898 3.79 6.13 -15.25
N ALA A 899 4.02 5.54 -16.42
CA ALA A 899 4.99 4.47 -16.62
C ALA A 899 6.40 4.96 -16.93
N GLY A 900 6.60 6.27 -17.04
CA GLY A 900 7.90 6.88 -17.28
C GLY A 900 8.29 6.94 -18.75
N ASN A 901 7.36 6.71 -19.69
CA ASN A 901 7.57 6.93 -21.10
C ASN A 901 7.44 8.42 -21.41
N TRP A 902 8.42 8.95 -22.13
CA TRP A 902 8.42 10.34 -22.54
C TRP A 902 8.01 10.48 -24.00
N ALA A 903 7.05 11.38 -24.25
CA ALA A 903 6.68 11.81 -25.60
C ALA A 903 7.85 12.52 -26.32
N ASP A 904 7.72 12.74 -27.62
CA ASP A 904 8.63 13.63 -28.35
C ASP A 904 8.44 15.10 -27.93
N SER A 905 9.47 15.92 -28.14
CA SER A 905 9.43 17.36 -27.82
C SER A 905 8.73 18.16 -28.93
N ASN A 906 7.77 18.99 -28.56
CA ASN A 906 6.96 19.78 -29.48
C ASN A 906 7.30 21.27 -29.37
N THR A 907 7.65 21.93 -30.48
CA THR A 907 7.91 23.38 -30.51
C THR A 907 6.63 24.15 -30.81
N VAL A 908 6.15 24.91 -29.83
CA VAL A 908 4.73 25.31 -29.78
C VAL A 908 4.55 26.80 -30.03
N PHE A 909 5.50 27.61 -29.58
CA PHE A 909 5.44 29.06 -29.72
C PHE A 909 6.82 29.61 -29.98
N THR A 910 6.96 30.49 -30.97
CA THR A 910 8.20 31.20 -31.27
C THR A 910 8.00 32.69 -31.10
N PHE A 911 9.01 33.43 -30.67
CA PHE A 911 8.94 34.88 -30.57
C PHE A 911 10.33 35.50 -30.61
N ARG A 912 10.38 36.83 -30.75
CA ARG A 912 11.61 37.62 -30.60
C ARG A 912 11.44 38.65 -29.51
N TYR A 913 12.46 38.86 -28.69
CA TYR A 913 12.39 39.83 -27.59
C TYR A 913 12.87 41.21 -28.03
N GLY A 914 12.07 42.25 -27.85
CA GLY A 914 12.38 43.65 -28.17
C GLY A 914 11.39 44.29 -29.16
N SER A 915 11.70 45.48 -29.66
CA SER A 915 10.88 46.14 -30.69
C SER A 915 11.22 45.59 -32.09
N SER A 916 10.19 45.31 -32.90
CA SER A 916 10.40 44.87 -34.29
C SER A 916 11.24 45.91 -35.07
N PRO A 917 12.33 45.50 -35.73
CA PRO A 917 13.22 46.40 -36.46
C PRO A 917 12.62 46.90 -37.79
N VAL A 918 11.47 46.34 -38.20
CA VAL A 918 10.78 46.67 -39.44
C VAL A 918 9.27 46.42 -39.32
N LEU A 919 8.46 47.29 -39.92
CA LEU A 919 7.01 47.16 -39.97
C LEU A 919 6.55 45.99 -40.85
N ASP A 920 5.39 45.44 -40.47
CA ASP A 920 4.75 44.30 -41.13
C ASP A 920 4.19 44.63 -42.52
N ARG A 921 4.10 43.61 -43.36
CA ARG A 921 3.46 43.70 -44.68
C ARG A 921 1.95 43.65 -44.56
N LYS A 922 1.26 44.37 -45.45
CA LYS A 922 -0.20 44.37 -45.55
C LYS A 922 -0.63 43.74 -46.87
N ASN A 923 -1.85 43.23 -46.90
CA ASN A 923 -2.49 42.63 -48.09
C ASN A 923 -1.61 41.55 -48.74
N ILE A 924 -1.18 40.57 -47.94
CA ILE A 924 -0.46 39.41 -48.46
C ILE A 924 -1.47 38.52 -49.20
N VAL A 925 -1.19 38.22 -50.46
CA VAL A 925 -2.04 37.40 -51.34
C VAL A 925 -1.18 36.34 -51.99
N VAL A 926 -1.58 35.08 -51.84
CA VAL A 926 -0.94 33.93 -52.49
C VAL A 926 -1.78 33.51 -53.68
N THR A 927 -1.13 33.29 -54.82
CA THR A 927 -1.74 32.76 -56.05
C THR A 927 -1.08 31.44 -56.38
N GLU A 928 -1.87 30.42 -56.64
CA GLU A 928 -1.40 29.07 -56.95
C GLU A 928 -1.03 28.95 -58.43
N GLY A 929 0.11 28.32 -58.72
CA GLY A 929 0.56 28.00 -60.09
C GLY A 929 1.24 26.63 -60.12
N SER A 930 1.62 26.17 -61.32
CA SER A 930 2.27 24.86 -61.49
C SER A 930 3.63 24.84 -60.81
N GLU A 931 3.82 23.89 -59.91
CA GLU A 931 5.02 23.71 -59.09
C GLU A 931 5.45 25.00 -58.34
N GLN A 932 4.53 25.97 -58.17
CA GLN A 932 4.85 27.27 -57.58
C GLN A 932 3.70 27.95 -56.83
N LEU A 933 4.05 28.75 -55.82
CA LEU A 933 3.15 29.73 -55.19
C LEU A 933 3.68 31.15 -55.40
N SER A 934 2.89 32.00 -56.03
CA SER A 934 3.20 33.43 -56.19
C SER A 934 2.63 34.23 -55.04
N VAL A 935 3.50 34.72 -54.16
CA VAL A 935 3.14 35.50 -52.97
C VAL A 935 3.37 36.98 -53.25
N SER A 936 2.33 37.79 -53.16
CA SER A 936 2.38 39.23 -53.34
C SER A 936 1.98 39.97 -52.07
N TRP A 937 2.51 41.18 -51.87
CA TRP A 937 2.26 41.99 -50.67
C TRP A 937 2.43 43.49 -50.94
N ILE A 938 1.95 44.33 -50.01
CA ILE A 938 2.22 45.77 -50.01
C ILE A 938 3.39 46.08 -49.07
N ASN A 939 4.40 46.77 -49.59
CA ASN A 939 5.52 47.25 -48.79
C ASN A 939 5.05 48.38 -47.83
N PRO A 940 5.24 48.29 -46.49
CA PRO A 940 5.07 49.36 -45.54
C PRO A 940 5.94 50.56 -45.87
N GLU A 941 5.41 51.70 -45.44
CA GLU A 941 6.10 52.97 -45.39
C GLU A 941 7.09 52.97 -44.21
N ASP A 942 8.12 52.12 -44.29
CA ASP A 942 9.17 51.99 -43.30
C ASP A 942 10.56 52.24 -43.92
N PRO A 943 11.29 53.29 -43.50
CA PRO A 943 12.63 53.58 -44.02
C PRO A 943 13.67 52.49 -43.70
N ASN A 944 13.41 51.62 -42.73
CA ASN A 944 14.29 50.51 -42.34
C ASN A 944 14.01 49.21 -43.10
N PHE A 945 12.93 49.11 -43.90
CA PHE A 945 12.68 47.92 -44.70
C PHE A 945 13.74 47.70 -45.78
N SER A 946 14.17 46.44 -45.94
CA SER A 946 15.16 46.01 -46.93
C SER A 946 14.59 45.03 -47.94
N HIS A 947 14.06 43.89 -47.52
CA HIS A 947 13.55 42.84 -48.41
C HIS A 947 12.66 41.85 -47.63
N VAL A 948 11.98 40.95 -48.33
CA VAL A 948 11.13 39.91 -47.72
C VAL A 948 11.79 38.54 -47.89
N LEU A 949 11.69 37.72 -46.84
CA LEU A 949 11.97 36.28 -46.88
C LEU A 949 10.62 35.55 -46.86
N LEU A 950 10.41 34.65 -47.82
CA LEU A 950 9.30 33.70 -47.77
C LEU A 950 9.76 32.38 -47.17
N SER A 951 8.88 31.67 -46.49
CA SER A 951 9.07 30.29 -46.06
C SER A 951 7.77 29.52 -46.24
N PHE A 952 7.86 28.20 -46.38
CA PHE A 952 6.69 27.35 -46.63
C PHE A 952 6.82 25.98 -45.95
N ARG A 953 5.71 25.28 -45.74
CA ARG A 953 5.66 23.90 -45.23
C ARG A 953 4.35 23.22 -45.63
N GLU A 954 4.29 21.90 -45.62
CA GLU A 954 3.02 21.16 -45.78
C GLU A 954 2.13 21.32 -44.52
N PRO A 955 0.80 21.34 -44.65
CA PRO A 955 -0.12 21.43 -43.52
C PRO A 955 -0.23 20.09 -42.77
N GLY A 956 -0.66 20.14 -41.51
CA GLY A 956 -0.97 18.96 -40.70
C GLY A 956 0.00 18.69 -39.55
N ASP A 957 1.11 19.43 -39.47
CA ASP A 957 1.95 19.50 -38.28
C ASP A 957 2.07 20.98 -37.84
N ASP A 958 1.28 21.37 -36.83
CA ASP A 958 1.33 22.72 -36.28
C ASP A 958 2.73 23.07 -35.75
N TYR A 959 3.53 22.05 -35.40
CA TYR A 959 4.88 22.15 -34.85
C TYR A 959 6.00 21.87 -35.88
N GLY A 960 5.64 21.66 -37.16
CA GLY A 960 6.59 21.34 -38.23
C GLY A 960 7.51 22.50 -38.62
N ASN A 961 8.74 22.17 -39.02
CA ASN A 961 9.75 23.17 -39.42
C ASN A 961 9.39 23.87 -40.74
N TRP A 962 9.57 25.19 -40.79
CA TRP A 962 9.42 25.98 -42.02
C TRP A 962 10.63 25.80 -42.95
N VAL A 963 10.37 25.53 -44.22
CA VAL A 963 11.39 25.50 -45.28
C VAL A 963 11.64 26.93 -45.75
N SER A 964 12.90 27.37 -45.70
CA SER A 964 13.29 28.69 -46.20
C SER A 964 13.09 28.76 -47.71
N GLY A 965 12.24 29.68 -48.14
CA GLY A 965 11.93 29.96 -49.54
C GLY A 965 12.77 31.12 -50.10
N PRO A 966 12.32 31.71 -51.23
CA PRO A 966 13.03 32.78 -51.92
C PRO A 966 13.04 34.09 -51.12
N ILE A 967 14.07 34.90 -51.38
CA ILE A 967 14.30 36.20 -50.75
C ILE A 967 14.18 37.30 -51.81
N SER A 968 13.51 38.41 -51.48
CA SER A 968 13.31 39.50 -52.43
C SER A 968 14.62 40.25 -52.65
N SER A 969 14.85 40.74 -53.87
CA SER A 969 16.12 41.36 -54.24
C SER A 969 16.38 42.67 -53.51
N ASP A 970 15.32 43.43 -53.21
CA ASP A 970 15.41 44.73 -52.54
C ASP A 970 14.06 45.17 -51.95
N SER A 971 14.02 46.45 -51.54
CA SER A 971 12.92 47.06 -50.81
C SER A 971 11.76 47.49 -51.70
N THR A 972 11.89 47.32 -53.03
CA THR A 972 10.90 47.69 -54.03
C THR A 972 10.11 46.49 -54.54
N THR A 973 10.61 45.27 -54.31
CA THR A 973 9.91 44.04 -54.67
C THR A 973 8.62 43.90 -53.87
N THR A 974 7.52 43.54 -54.56
CA THR A 974 6.18 43.37 -53.98
C THR A 974 5.57 41.99 -54.28
N SER A 975 6.35 41.09 -54.89
CA SER A 975 5.94 39.73 -55.25
C SER A 975 7.15 38.82 -55.37
N LEU A 976 7.00 37.55 -54.99
CA LEU A 976 8.00 36.48 -55.12
C LEU A 976 7.30 35.15 -55.38
N ASP A 977 7.95 34.30 -56.17
CA ASP A 977 7.47 32.96 -56.49
C ASP A 977 8.26 31.93 -55.70
N ILE A 978 7.58 31.17 -54.85
CA ILE A 978 8.11 29.95 -54.24
C ILE A 978 8.00 28.85 -55.30
N SER A 979 9.13 28.45 -55.89
CA SER A 979 9.18 27.49 -57.02
C SER A 979 9.75 26.14 -56.60
N GLY A 980 9.41 25.07 -57.33
CA GLY A 980 9.88 23.70 -57.08
C GLY A 980 9.06 22.96 -56.04
N LEU A 981 7.79 23.34 -55.89
CA LEU A 981 6.80 22.67 -55.06
C LEU A 981 6.17 21.51 -55.84
N GLU A 982 5.62 20.52 -55.14
CA GLU A 982 4.86 19.45 -55.80
C GLU A 982 3.42 19.91 -56.03
N ASP A 983 2.92 19.71 -57.26
CA ASP A 983 1.52 19.97 -57.57
C ASP A 983 0.59 19.04 -56.77
N ASP A 984 -0.60 19.54 -56.44
CA ASP A 984 -1.63 18.88 -55.63
C ASP A 984 -1.27 18.63 -54.15
N ILE A 985 -0.08 19.07 -53.71
CA ILE A 985 0.29 19.12 -52.29
C ILE A 985 -0.05 20.50 -51.71
N PRO A 986 -0.90 20.60 -50.66
CA PRO A 986 -1.15 21.88 -50.01
C PRO A 986 0.09 22.37 -49.25
N TYR A 987 0.30 23.69 -49.22
CA TYR A 987 1.36 24.33 -48.43
C TYR A 987 0.83 25.54 -47.65
N GLU A 988 1.37 25.75 -46.46
CA GLU A 988 1.25 26.99 -45.72
C GLU A 988 2.40 27.94 -46.09
N VAL A 989 2.16 29.26 -46.06
CA VAL A 989 3.17 30.27 -46.39
C VAL A 989 3.40 31.21 -45.21
N LEU A 990 4.66 31.47 -44.91
CA LEU A 990 5.13 32.43 -43.93
C LEU A 990 5.90 33.54 -44.62
N LEU A 991 5.57 34.79 -44.31
CA LEU A 991 6.25 35.97 -44.84
C LEU A 991 6.94 36.71 -43.70
N THR A 992 8.24 36.94 -43.85
CA THR A 992 9.06 37.68 -42.87
C THR A 992 9.72 38.88 -43.54
N ALA A 993 9.43 40.09 -43.06
CA ALA A 993 10.12 41.28 -43.53
C ALA A 993 11.54 41.35 -42.92
N ILE A 994 12.53 41.79 -43.69
CA ILE A 994 13.91 41.97 -43.25
C ILE A 994 14.26 43.45 -43.32
N SER A 995 14.92 43.95 -42.27
CA SER A 995 15.38 45.33 -42.17
C SER A 995 16.75 45.54 -42.84
N LYS A 996 17.15 46.81 -43.05
CA LYS A 996 18.41 47.17 -43.74
C LYS A 996 19.68 46.72 -43.03
N ASN A 997 19.61 46.45 -41.73
CA ASN A 997 20.70 45.88 -40.95
C ASN A 997 20.67 44.34 -40.91
N GLY A 998 19.78 43.71 -41.68
CA GLY A 998 19.67 42.26 -41.81
C GLY A 998 18.84 41.57 -40.72
N LYS A 999 18.19 42.31 -39.82
CA LYS A 999 17.32 41.72 -38.78
C LYS A 999 15.90 41.44 -39.29
N SER A 1000 15.35 40.28 -38.94
CA SER A 1000 13.98 39.87 -39.26
C SER A 1000 12.92 40.61 -38.43
N GLY A 1001 11.81 41.00 -39.04
CA GLY A 1001 10.58 41.49 -38.40
C GLY A 1001 9.68 40.34 -37.95
N ASN A 1002 8.38 40.61 -37.79
CA ASN A 1002 7.42 39.55 -37.42
C ASN A 1002 7.30 38.49 -38.53
N GLU A 1003 7.12 37.25 -38.12
CA GLU A 1003 6.79 36.11 -38.98
C GLU A 1003 5.26 36.10 -39.19
N ILE A 1004 4.80 36.47 -40.38
CA ILE A 1004 3.36 36.56 -40.70
C ILE A 1004 2.93 35.31 -41.46
N LYS A 1005 2.20 34.41 -40.80
CA LYS A 1005 1.55 33.27 -41.46
C LYS A 1005 0.40 33.79 -42.33
N VAL A 1006 0.42 33.46 -43.62
CA VAL A 1006 -0.66 33.77 -44.54
C VAL A 1006 -1.84 32.84 -44.25
N ALA A 1007 -3.05 33.38 -44.26
CA ALA A 1007 -4.25 32.63 -43.89
C ALA A 1007 -4.60 31.57 -44.95
N GLY A 1008 -4.84 30.34 -44.49
CA GLY A 1008 -5.24 29.21 -45.33
C GLY A 1008 -4.06 28.35 -45.80
N THR A 1009 -4.38 27.26 -46.49
CA THR A 1009 -3.44 26.42 -47.22
C THR A 1009 -3.54 26.72 -48.71
N HIS A 1010 -2.42 26.66 -49.42
CA HIS A 1010 -2.33 26.98 -50.84
C HIS A 1010 -1.71 25.79 -51.58
N THR A 1011 -2.42 25.27 -52.58
CA THR A 1011 -2.01 24.07 -53.31
C THR A 1011 -1.53 24.47 -54.70
N PRO A 1012 -0.20 24.43 -54.98
CA PRO A 1012 0.31 24.49 -56.34
C PRO A 1012 -0.46 23.51 -57.21
N SER A 1013 -0.89 23.98 -58.36
CA SER A 1013 -1.56 23.12 -59.32
C SER A 1013 -1.05 23.44 -60.71
N SER A 1014 -0.83 22.40 -61.51
CA SER A 1014 -0.61 22.49 -62.95
C SER A 1014 -1.90 22.84 -63.66
N THR A 1015 -2.49 23.99 -63.30
CA THR A 1015 -3.59 24.58 -64.06
C THR A 1015 -3.07 25.55 -65.11
N GLY A 1016 -2.06 25.09 -65.85
CA GLY A 1016 -1.83 25.45 -67.23
C GLY A 1016 -1.74 24.14 -68.04
N PRO A 1017 -2.48 23.98 -69.15
CA PRO A 1017 -2.41 22.76 -69.97
C PRO A 1017 -0.96 22.43 -70.33
N LEU A 1018 -0.54 21.19 -70.04
CA LEU A 1018 0.77 20.66 -70.44
C LEU A 1018 0.75 20.37 -71.95
N TYR A 1019 1.63 21.02 -72.69
CA TYR A 1019 1.83 20.82 -74.12
C TYR A 1019 3.16 20.09 -74.37
N THR A 1020 3.17 19.12 -75.29
CA THR A 1020 4.40 18.52 -75.79
C THR A 1020 4.78 19.20 -77.10
N LEU A 1021 5.62 20.22 -77.03
CA LEU A 1021 6.07 20.96 -78.20
C LEU A 1021 7.20 20.20 -78.89
N LYS A 1022 7.09 20.01 -80.21
CA LYS A 1022 8.14 19.40 -81.03
C LYS A 1022 9.03 20.49 -81.65
N ALA A 1023 10.23 20.69 -81.13
CA ALA A 1023 11.19 21.63 -81.73
C ALA A 1023 12.11 20.93 -82.76
N ILE A 1024 12.36 21.61 -83.88
CA ILE A 1024 13.33 21.18 -84.89
C ILE A 1024 14.48 22.18 -84.87
N VAL A 1025 15.67 21.74 -84.44
CA VAL A 1025 16.89 22.56 -84.46
C VAL A 1025 17.62 22.32 -85.77
N SER A 1026 18.05 23.39 -86.44
CA SER A 1026 18.65 23.34 -87.78
C SER A 1026 19.84 22.36 -87.84
N GLY A 1027 19.63 21.21 -88.48
CA GLY A 1027 20.66 20.19 -88.73
C GLY A 1027 20.55 18.87 -87.95
N ARG A 1028 19.49 18.61 -87.15
CA ARG A 1028 19.24 17.31 -86.47
C ARG A 1028 17.74 16.95 -86.33
N ASP A 1029 17.46 15.77 -85.76
CA ASP A 1029 16.13 15.18 -85.48
C ASP A 1029 15.26 16.02 -84.50
N ILE A 1030 13.96 15.73 -84.50
CA ILE A 1030 12.91 16.37 -83.67
C ILE A 1030 13.15 16.09 -82.19
N ILE A 1031 13.04 17.11 -81.34
CA ILE A 1031 13.06 17.00 -79.87
C ILE A 1031 11.70 17.38 -79.30
N ASP A 1032 11.19 16.53 -78.40
CA ASP A 1032 9.95 16.75 -77.66
C ASP A 1032 10.28 17.52 -76.38
N ILE A 1033 9.53 18.60 -76.12
CA ILE A 1033 9.75 19.49 -74.98
C ILE A 1033 8.43 19.68 -74.26
N SER A 1034 8.42 19.37 -72.97
CA SER A 1034 7.28 19.63 -72.10
C SER A 1034 7.22 21.12 -71.77
N ALA A 1035 6.12 21.77 -72.16
CA ALA A 1035 5.85 23.17 -71.94
C ALA A 1035 4.51 23.36 -71.24
N TYR A 1036 4.50 24.07 -70.13
CA TYR A 1036 3.26 24.44 -69.45
C TYR A 1036 2.72 25.76 -70.03
N GLY A 1037 1.41 25.98 -70.00
CA GLY A 1037 0.74 27.14 -70.64
C GLY A 1037 1.21 28.54 -70.22
N ASN A 1038 2.09 28.62 -69.23
CA ASN A 1038 2.66 29.81 -68.60
C ASN A 1038 4.21 29.84 -68.66
N ASP A 1039 4.86 28.92 -69.37
CA ASP A 1039 6.32 28.95 -69.61
C ASP A 1039 6.75 30.20 -70.41
N SER A 1040 7.81 30.88 -69.96
CA SER A 1040 8.36 32.05 -70.68
C SER A 1040 9.20 31.63 -71.91
N LEU A 1041 9.33 32.51 -72.91
CA LEU A 1041 10.18 32.23 -74.08
C LEU A 1041 11.65 31.97 -73.70
N GLN A 1042 12.11 32.52 -72.56
CA GLN A 1042 13.42 32.27 -71.97
C GLN A 1042 13.49 30.84 -71.38
N SER A 1043 12.49 30.40 -70.60
CA SER A 1043 12.46 29.04 -70.02
C SER A 1043 12.36 27.96 -71.11
N LEU A 1044 11.60 28.21 -72.17
CA LEU A 1044 11.53 27.30 -73.33
C LEU A 1044 12.88 27.19 -74.06
N ARG A 1045 13.62 28.29 -74.20
CA ARG A 1045 14.97 28.28 -74.80
C ARG A 1045 16.00 27.55 -73.94
N GLU A 1046 15.90 27.67 -72.62
CA GLU A 1046 16.77 26.97 -71.67
C GLU A 1046 16.46 25.47 -71.61
N LYS A 1047 15.18 25.07 -71.70
CA LYS A 1047 14.74 23.67 -71.83
C LYS A 1047 15.19 23.04 -73.16
N ILE A 1048 15.21 23.81 -74.26
CA ILE A 1048 15.80 23.37 -75.55
C ILE A 1048 17.32 23.22 -75.41
N HIS A 1049 18.00 24.19 -74.78
CA HIS A 1049 19.44 24.15 -74.56
C HIS A 1049 19.87 22.94 -73.71
N SER A 1050 19.14 22.63 -72.64
CA SER A 1050 19.44 21.50 -71.74
C SER A 1050 19.14 20.14 -72.39
N GLY A 1051 18.09 20.05 -73.22
CA GLY A 1051 17.74 18.82 -73.95
C GLY A 1051 18.60 18.52 -75.19
N SER A 1052 19.26 19.53 -75.78
CA SER A 1052 19.98 19.37 -77.07
C SER A 1052 21.47 19.74 -77.04
N GLY A 1053 21.94 20.49 -76.04
CA GLY A 1053 23.34 20.92 -75.88
C GLY A 1053 23.83 22.03 -76.82
N ILE A 1054 22.96 22.84 -77.44
CA ILE A 1054 23.32 23.85 -78.47
C ILE A 1054 23.17 25.30 -77.93
N PRO A 1055 24.13 26.23 -78.15
CA PRO A 1055 24.02 27.61 -77.68
C PRO A 1055 22.77 28.35 -78.20
N VAL A 1056 22.13 29.12 -77.31
CA VAL A 1056 20.80 29.74 -77.51
C VAL A 1056 20.74 30.74 -78.69
N SER A 1057 21.88 31.23 -79.18
CA SER A 1057 21.92 32.26 -80.24
C SER A 1057 21.54 31.78 -81.64
N ASP A 1058 21.52 30.47 -81.91
CA ASP A 1058 21.44 29.93 -83.27
C ASP A 1058 20.15 29.10 -83.57
N ALA A 1059 19.16 29.07 -82.65
CA ALA A 1059 17.94 28.29 -82.82
C ALA A 1059 16.81 29.06 -83.54
N LYS A 1060 16.17 28.44 -84.56
CA LYS A 1060 14.91 28.90 -85.19
C LYS A 1060 13.79 27.93 -84.84
N ILE A 1061 12.66 28.43 -84.34
CA ILE A 1061 11.56 27.64 -83.77
C ILE A 1061 10.39 27.54 -84.78
N TYR A 1062 9.80 26.36 -84.92
CA TYR A 1062 8.63 26.08 -85.77
C TYR A 1062 7.52 25.42 -84.93
N LEU A 1063 6.25 25.73 -85.21
CA LEU A 1063 5.08 25.17 -84.50
C LEU A 1063 4.23 24.29 -85.44
N GLY A 1064 3.79 23.11 -84.98
CA GLY A 1064 2.96 22.17 -85.73
C GLY A 1064 1.45 22.47 -85.66
N SER A 1065 0.69 22.10 -86.70
CA SER A 1065 -0.68 22.58 -86.92
C SER A 1065 -1.78 21.95 -86.05
N SER A 1066 -1.57 20.78 -85.45
CA SER A 1066 -2.62 20.08 -84.68
C SER A 1066 -2.93 20.72 -83.33
N GLU A 1067 -2.11 21.67 -82.87
CA GLU A 1067 -2.20 22.30 -81.54
C GLU A 1067 -2.71 23.76 -81.59
N LEU A 1068 -3.00 24.30 -82.78
CA LEU A 1068 -3.49 25.67 -82.97
C LEU A 1068 -5.03 25.79 -83.04
N ASP A 1069 -5.77 24.68 -83.17
CA ASP A 1069 -7.24 24.69 -83.24
C ASP A 1069 -7.93 24.90 -81.88
N THR A 1070 -7.18 24.86 -80.76
CA THR A 1070 -7.67 25.10 -79.39
C THR A 1070 -7.72 26.58 -78.97
N LEU A 1071 -7.27 27.53 -79.81
CA LEU A 1071 -7.24 28.98 -79.51
C LEU A 1071 -8.49 29.78 -79.93
N LYS A 1072 -9.65 29.13 -80.14
CA LYS A 1072 -10.86 29.79 -80.70
C LYS A 1072 -11.64 30.75 -79.78
N ASN A 1073 -11.24 30.93 -78.52
CA ASN A 1073 -11.78 31.98 -77.66
C ASN A 1073 -10.67 32.95 -77.26
N ALA A 1074 -10.83 34.21 -77.65
CA ALA A 1074 -9.78 35.23 -77.75
C ALA A 1074 -8.97 35.49 -76.46
N GLN A 1075 -7.67 35.19 -76.53
CA GLN A 1075 -6.60 36.07 -76.10
C GLN A 1075 -5.74 36.37 -77.34
N SER A 1076 -5.50 37.64 -77.66
CA SER A 1076 -4.68 38.03 -78.83
C SER A 1076 -3.27 37.49 -78.67
N LEU A 1077 -2.61 37.04 -79.74
CA LEU A 1077 -1.21 36.54 -79.71
C LEU A 1077 -0.19 37.51 -79.04
N GLN A 1078 -0.54 38.80 -78.90
CA GLN A 1078 0.20 39.78 -78.11
C GLN A 1078 0.22 39.49 -76.59
N SER A 1079 -0.78 38.81 -76.02
CA SER A 1079 -0.80 38.42 -74.60
C SER A 1079 0.01 37.15 -74.30
N LEU A 1080 0.51 36.47 -75.34
CA LEU A 1080 1.53 35.41 -75.25
C LEU A 1080 2.94 35.94 -75.61
N GLY A 1081 3.10 37.25 -75.80
CA GLY A 1081 4.41 37.92 -76.00
C GLY A 1081 4.90 38.06 -77.45
N PHE A 1082 4.04 37.91 -78.47
CA PHE A 1082 4.42 38.06 -79.88
C PHE A 1082 4.09 39.46 -80.43
N GLU A 1083 5.06 40.12 -81.09
CA GLU A 1083 4.90 41.47 -81.68
C GLU A 1083 4.46 41.43 -83.17
N ASP A 1084 4.00 42.57 -83.70
CA ASP A 1084 3.68 42.72 -85.13
C ASP A 1084 4.93 42.49 -86.00
N GLY A 1085 4.87 41.49 -86.89
CA GLY A 1085 5.94 41.14 -87.83
C GLY A 1085 6.53 39.73 -87.69
N TYR A 1086 6.07 38.93 -86.71
CA TYR A 1086 6.47 37.53 -86.56
C TYR A 1086 5.81 36.64 -87.64
N GLN A 1087 6.59 35.75 -88.27
CA GLN A 1087 6.12 34.84 -89.34
C GLN A 1087 6.00 33.41 -88.81
N PHE A 1088 4.82 32.80 -88.99
CA PHE A 1088 4.56 31.39 -88.71
C PHE A 1088 4.22 30.65 -90.00
N THR A 1089 4.68 29.40 -90.12
CA THR A 1089 4.28 28.52 -91.23
C THR A 1089 3.60 27.29 -90.62
N VAL A 1090 2.47 26.83 -91.19
CA VAL A 1090 1.62 25.73 -90.66
C VAL A 1090 1.56 24.56 -91.66
N LEU A 1091 1.60 23.31 -91.18
CA LEU A 1091 1.66 22.08 -92.00
C LEU A 1091 0.32 21.33 -91.99
N GLU A 1092 -0.43 21.25 -93.10
CA GLU A 1092 -1.67 20.43 -93.17
C GLU A 1092 -1.37 18.95 -93.43
N ASN A 1093 -2.24 18.08 -92.90
CA ASN A 1093 -1.96 16.70 -92.50
C ASN A 1093 -1.98 15.64 -93.64
N GLU A 1094 -1.50 14.44 -93.28
CA GLU A 1094 -1.77 13.11 -93.88
C GLU A 1094 -0.79 12.56 -94.94
N ASN A 1095 0.49 12.34 -94.60
CA ASN A 1095 1.19 11.08 -94.90
C ASN A 1095 2.53 10.97 -94.14
N SER A 1096 2.74 9.86 -93.44
CA SER A 1096 3.84 9.64 -92.48
C SER A 1096 5.19 9.22 -93.09
N ASN A 1097 5.51 9.45 -94.37
CA ASN A 1097 6.79 8.98 -94.96
C ASN A 1097 7.33 9.68 -96.24
N ALA A 1098 7.24 11.01 -96.40
CA ALA A 1098 7.83 11.70 -97.55
C ALA A 1098 9.02 12.63 -97.18
N LYS A 1099 10.24 12.21 -97.55
CA LYS A 1099 11.42 13.10 -97.60
C LYS A 1099 11.31 14.08 -98.78
N SER A 1100 10.59 15.21 -98.64
CA SER A 1100 10.80 16.42 -99.47
C SER A 1100 9.99 17.62 -98.95
N PHE A 1101 10.70 18.69 -98.55
CA PHE A 1101 10.19 19.99 -98.08
C PHE A 1101 9.66 20.89 -99.22
N ALA A 1102 8.48 20.64 -99.78
CA ALA A 1102 7.86 21.58 -100.70
C ALA A 1102 6.33 21.47 -100.72
N ASN A 1103 5.65 22.30 -99.92
CA ASN A 1103 4.43 23.06 -100.24
C ASN A 1103 3.72 23.48 -98.94
N TRP A 1104 3.80 24.77 -98.60
CA TRP A 1104 3.07 25.38 -97.47
C TRP A 1104 2.13 26.46 -98.05
N GLN A 1105 0.87 26.54 -97.61
CA GLN A 1105 -0.05 27.64 -97.93
C GLN A 1105 -0.40 28.44 -96.67
N TYR A 1106 -0.49 29.76 -96.84
CA TYR A 1106 -0.78 30.76 -95.81
C TYR A 1106 -2.29 31.04 -95.74
N THR A 1107 -2.91 30.98 -94.56
CA THR A 1107 -4.28 31.47 -94.38
C THR A 1107 -4.49 32.09 -92.99
N GLU A 1108 -5.29 33.17 -92.96
CA GLU A 1108 -5.51 34.11 -91.85
C GLU A 1108 -6.95 34.01 -91.27
N PHE A 1109 -7.07 34.09 -89.93
CA PHE A 1109 -8.18 34.59 -89.08
C PHE A 1109 -9.63 33.98 -89.05
N GLY A 1110 -10.27 34.01 -87.86
CA GLY A 1110 -11.63 34.58 -87.63
C GLY A 1110 -12.92 33.70 -87.55
N ASP A 1111 -13.61 33.80 -86.39
CA ASP A 1111 -15.07 33.89 -86.08
C ASP A 1111 -16.17 32.87 -86.52
N SER A 1112 -16.96 32.45 -85.49
CA SER A 1112 -18.40 32.07 -85.45
C SER A 1112 -18.96 30.63 -85.73
N LYS A 1113 -19.54 30.06 -84.65
CA LYS A 1113 -20.83 29.30 -84.49
C LYS A 1113 -21.03 27.86 -85.05
N ALA A 1114 -21.05 26.84 -84.16
CA ALA A 1114 -22.14 25.82 -83.99
C ALA A 1114 -21.91 24.74 -82.87
N LYS A 1115 -22.85 24.68 -81.89
CA LYS A 1115 -23.39 23.52 -81.10
C LYS A 1115 -22.80 23.05 -79.72
N ARG A 1116 -23.54 23.44 -78.64
CA ARG A 1116 -24.08 22.74 -77.42
C ARG A 1116 -23.22 22.40 -76.16
N LEU A 1117 -23.72 22.90 -75.01
CA LEU A 1117 -23.71 22.38 -73.62
C LEU A 1117 -25.12 21.78 -73.32
N PRO A 1118 -25.43 21.03 -72.21
CA PRO A 1118 -25.01 21.22 -70.79
C PRO A 1118 -24.66 19.92 -70.03
N ALA A 1119 -23.94 19.94 -68.90
CA ALA A 1119 -24.18 20.56 -67.59
C ALA A 1119 -25.25 19.85 -66.73
N ASP A 1120 -24.88 19.71 -65.45
CA ASP A 1120 -25.67 19.42 -64.24
C ASP A 1120 -25.72 17.96 -63.75
N ASP A 1121 -24.94 17.78 -62.67
CA ASP A 1121 -25.08 16.88 -61.52
C ASP A 1121 -26.54 16.55 -61.14
N TYR A 1122 -26.81 15.32 -60.67
CA TYR A 1122 -27.95 15.14 -59.77
C TYR A 1122 -27.94 13.94 -58.81
N ASN A 1123 -26.85 13.18 -58.56
CA ASN A 1123 -27.01 12.04 -57.64
C ASN A 1123 -25.83 11.57 -56.79
N GLY A 1124 -24.79 12.39 -56.59
CA GLY A 1124 -23.66 12.12 -55.69
C GLY A 1124 -23.64 10.75 -54.98
N ASP A 1125 -22.83 9.82 -55.49
CA ASP A 1125 -22.25 8.73 -54.68
C ASP A 1125 -21.00 8.14 -55.37
N THR A 1126 -19.97 7.90 -54.56
CA THR A 1126 -18.53 8.03 -54.87
C THR A 1126 -17.71 6.73 -54.82
N VAL A 1127 -18.32 5.54 -54.77
CA VAL A 1127 -17.60 4.32 -54.33
C VAL A 1127 -17.20 3.28 -55.41
N PRO A 1128 -17.79 3.21 -56.63
CA PRO A 1128 -17.41 2.15 -57.60
C PRO A 1128 -16.11 2.36 -58.40
N ASN A 1129 -15.64 3.59 -58.63
CA ASN A 1129 -14.38 3.83 -59.38
C ASN A 1129 -13.13 3.46 -58.58
N PHE A 1130 -13.30 3.21 -57.28
CA PHE A 1130 -12.31 2.65 -56.37
C PHE A 1130 -12.01 1.16 -56.64
N VAL A 1131 -12.89 0.43 -57.33
CA VAL A 1131 -12.73 -1.04 -57.50
C VAL A 1131 -11.90 -1.42 -58.73
N HIS A 1132 -11.57 -0.51 -59.65
CA HIS A 1132 -10.80 -0.85 -60.86
C HIS A 1132 -9.29 -0.59 -60.80
N TYR A 1133 -8.77 -0.49 -59.59
CA TYR A 1133 -7.43 -1.00 -59.31
C TYR A 1133 -7.40 -2.56 -59.26
N ALA A 1134 -8.53 -3.26 -59.13
CA ALA A 1134 -8.55 -4.64 -58.63
C ALA A 1134 -8.07 -5.78 -59.55
N LEU A 1135 -7.53 -5.55 -60.76
CA LEU A 1135 -7.11 -6.67 -61.64
C LEU A 1135 -5.68 -6.54 -62.15
N GLY A 1136 -4.72 -6.23 -61.27
CA GLY A 1136 -3.31 -6.11 -61.61
C GLY A 1136 -2.79 -7.20 -62.56
N ILE A 1137 -2.58 -6.84 -63.83
CA ILE A 1137 -1.89 -7.66 -64.82
C ILE A 1137 -0.79 -6.78 -65.42
N SER A 1138 0.45 -7.02 -64.98
CA SER A 1138 1.64 -6.51 -65.66
C SER A 1138 1.94 -7.35 -66.89
N GLY A 1139 2.27 -6.69 -67.99
CA GLY A 1139 3.27 -7.22 -68.93
C GLY A 1139 2.74 -7.94 -70.18
N THR A 1140 2.91 -7.20 -71.28
CA THR A 1140 3.12 -7.66 -72.66
C THR A 1140 1.93 -8.16 -73.48
N ALA A 1141 1.68 -7.40 -74.56
CA ALA A 1141 1.11 -7.78 -75.85
C ALA A 1141 -0.21 -8.58 -75.88
N ASN A 1142 -1.25 -7.89 -76.35
CA ASN A 1142 -2.46 -8.36 -77.02
C ASN A 1142 -3.29 -9.44 -76.30
N TYR A 1143 -4.45 -9.08 -75.75
CA TYR A 1143 -5.71 -9.82 -75.97
C TYR A 1143 -6.93 -8.89 -75.84
N ASP A 1144 -8.01 -9.33 -76.48
CA ASP A 1144 -9.25 -8.66 -76.89
C ASP A 1144 -10.05 -7.88 -75.84
N SER A 1145 -10.74 -6.85 -76.32
CA SER A 1145 -11.62 -5.91 -75.61
C SER A 1145 -13.05 -6.41 -75.32
N ASP A 1146 -13.34 -7.71 -75.44
CA ASP A 1146 -14.70 -8.12 -75.85
C ASP A 1146 -15.55 -8.89 -74.81
N ASN A 1147 -15.16 -9.02 -73.54
CA ASN A 1147 -16.05 -9.51 -72.46
C ASN A 1147 -15.88 -8.68 -71.18
N LEU A 1148 -16.90 -7.92 -70.80
CA LEU A 1148 -16.83 -6.95 -69.69
C LEU A 1148 -18.09 -7.07 -68.80
N LEU A 1149 -17.92 -7.31 -67.50
CA LEU A 1149 -18.99 -7.32 -66.50
C LEU A 1149 -18.98 -6.00 -65.72
N GLN A 1150 -20.08 -5.24 -65.75
CA GLN A 1150 -20.27 -3.99 -65.01
C GLN A 1150 -21.42 -4.14 -64.04
N ILE A 1151 -21.18 -3.92 -62.75
CA ILE A 1151 -22.21 -3.91 -61.71
C ILE A 1151 -22.41 -2.49 -61.22
N SER A 1152 -23.66 -2.05 -61.17
CA SER A 1152 -24.06 -0.76 -60.63
C SER A 1152 -25.22 -0.97 -59.66
N TYR A 1153 -25.20 -0.26 -58.53
CA TYR A 1153 -26.26 -0.33 -57.53
C TYR A 1153 -26.75 1.07 -57.16
N SER A 1154 -28.00 1.14 -56.72
CA SER A 1154 -28.62 2.30 -56.10
C SER A 1154 -29.27 1.86 -54.79
N SER A 1155 -29.86 2.79 -54.04
CA SER A 1155 -30.59 2.48 -52.80
C SER A 1155 -31.71 1.43 -52.99
N ASN A 1156 -32.20 1.21 -54.22
CA ASN A 1156 -33.41 0.43 -54.51
C ASN A 1156 -33.23 -0.62 -55.64
N SER A 1157 -32.04 -0.75 -56.24
CA SER A 1157 -31.82 -1.67 -57.37
C SER A 1157 -30.37 -2.09 -57.54
N ILE A 1158 -30.15 -3.28 -58.08
CA ILE A 1158 -28.83 -3.78 -58.49
C ILE A 1158 -28.92 -4.17 -59.97
N THR A 1159 -28.13 -3.51 -60.81
CA THR A 1159 -28.07 -3.75 -62.24
C THR A 1159 -26.71 -4.29 -62.64
N ILE A 1160 -26.70 -5.44 -63.31
CA ILE A 1160 -25.51 -6.15 -63.77
C ILE A 1160 -25.52 -6.23 -65.28
N VAL A 1161 -24.59 -5.51 -65.90
CA VAL A 1161 -24.43 -5.42 -67.34
C VAL A 1161 -23.29 -6.32 -67.77
N TYR A 1162 -23.56 -7.32 -68.60
CA TYR A 1162 -22.56 -8.25 -69.13
C TYR A 1162 -22.38 -8.07 -70.65
N HIS A 1163 -21.16 -7.78 -71.09
CA HIS A 1163 -20.80 -7.79 -72.51
C HIS A 1163 -20.33 -9.19 -72.88
N LYS A 1164 -20.96 -9.79 -73.89
CA LYS A 1164 -20.66 -11.15 -74.36
C LYS A 1164 -20.20 -11.11 -75.81
N ASN A 1165 -18.96 -11.49 -76.07
CA ASN A 1165 -18.48 -11.73 -77.42
C ASN A 1165 -19.27 -12.89 -78.07
N ASN A 1166 -19.70 -12.74 -79.32
CA ASN A 1166 -20.53 -13.72 -80.04
C ASN A 1166 -19.89 -15.13 -80.22
N ASN A 1167 -18.61 -15.31 -79.84
CA ASN A 1167 -17.86 -16.57 -79.98
C ASN A 1167 -17.37 -17.22 -78.66
N ALA A 1168 -17.76 -16.73 -77.48
CA ALA A 1168 -17.37 -17.34 -76.20
C ALA A 1168 -18.40 -18.37 -75.70
N SER A 1169 -17.93 -19.53 -75.20
CA SER A 1169 -18.75 -20.56 -74.54
C SER A 1169 -19.52 -19.97 -73.35
N GLU A 1170 -20.72 -20.48 -73.09
CA GLU A 1170 -21.70 -19.87 -72.18
C GLU A 1170 -21.19 -19.81 -70.73
N ALA A 1171 -20.68 -18.65 -70.30
CA ALA A 1171 -20.47 -18.37 -68.89
C ALA A 1171 -21.83 -18.17 -68.20
N ILE A 1172 -22.12 -18.99 -67.20
CA ILE A 1172 -23.33 -18.90 -66.38
C ILE A 1172 -23.01 -18.02 -65.18
N VAL A 1173 -23.74 -16.92 -65.06
CA VAL A 1173 -23.63 -15.99 -63.94
C VAL A 1173 -24.80 -16.25 -63.00
N THR A 1174 -24.50 -16.70 -61.78
CA THR A 1174 -25.48 -16.90 -60.72
C THR A 1174 -25.32 -15.82 -59.66
N VAL A 1175 -26.43 -15.23 -59.22
CA VAL A 1175 -26.43 -14.16 -58.22
C VAL A 1175 -27.29 -14.55 -57.04
N GLU A 1176 -26.68 -14.52 -55.85
CA GLU A 1176 -27.30 -14.89 -54.59
C GLU A 1176 -27.11 -13.80 -53.54
N ALA A 1177 -28.03 -13.71 -52.57
CA ALA A 1177 -27.96 -12.77 -51.47
C ALA A 1177 -28.24 -13.43 -50.12
N SER A 1178 -27.69 -12.83 -49.09
CA SER A 1178 -27.78 -13.22 -47.68
C SER A 1178 -28.20 -12.01 -46.85
N ILE A 1179 -29.32 -12.15 -46.15
CA ILE A 1179 -29.88 -11.11 -45.27
C ILE A 1179 -29.59 -11.39 -43.79
N ASP A 1180 -28.74 -12.39 -43.50
CA ASP A 1180 -28.40 -12.86 -42.15
C ASP A 1180 -26.90 -12.76 -41.85
N LYS A 1181 -26.24 -11.76 -42.44
CA LYS A 1181 -24.79 -11.51 -42.33
C LYS A 1181 -23.93 -12.69 -42.77
N GLY A 1182 -24.35 -13.40 -43.83
CA GLY A 1182 -23.53 -14.36 -44.57
C GLY A 1182 -23.73 -15.83 -44.19
N LYS A 1183 -24.73 -16.15 -43.35
CA LYS A 1183 -24.97 -17.52 -42.87
C LYS A 1183 -25.78 -18.37 -43.85
N THR A 1184 -26.71 -17.78 -44.62
CA THR A 1184 -27.44 -18.48 -45.70
C THR A 1184 -27.54 -17.64 -46.98
N TRP A 1185 -27.39 -18.29 -48.13
CA TRP A 1185 -27.37 -17.67 -49.47
C TRP A 1185 -28.53 -18.19 -50.32
N ASN A 1186 -29.32 -17.28 -50.91
CA ASN A 1186 -30.48 -17.61 -51.74
C ASN A 1186 -30.45 -16.81 -53.05
N THR A 1187 -31.02 -17.32 -54.15
CA THR A 1187 -31.06 -16.60 -55.44
C THR A 1187 -31.94 -15.34 -55.36
N LEU A 1188 -31.54 -14.27 -56.06
CA LEU A 1188 -32.16 -12.94 -55.90
C LEU A 1188 -33.68 -12.89 -56.14
N SER A 1189 -34.19 -13.71 -57.07
CA SER A 1189 -35.62 -13.82 -57.35
C SER A 1189 -36.40 -14.46 -56.19
N SER A 1190 -35.77 -15.31 -55.39
CA SER A 1190 -36.40 -16.02 -54.27
C SER A 1190 -36.62 -15.16 -53.02
N ILE A 1191 -35.94 -14.00 -52.92
CA ILE A 1191 -36.09 -13.02 -51.84
C ILE A 1191 -36.92 -11.78 -52.27
N GLY A 1192 -37.66 -11.88 -53.38
CA GLY A 1192 -38.66 -10.91 -53.79
C GLY A 1192 -38.19 -9.80 -54.73
N MET A 1193 -37.00 -9.94 -55.35
CA MET A 1193 -36.49 -8.97 -56.33
C MET A 1193 -36.96 -9.29 -57.76
N ASN A 1194 -37.33 -8.25 -58.52
CA ASN A 1194 -37.81 -8.38 -59.90
C ASN A 1194 -36.67 -8.26 -60.91
N GLU A 1195 -36.48 -9.29 -61.74
CA GLU A 1195 -35.47 -9.35 -62.80
C GLU A 1195 -35.97 -8.84 -64.16
N SER A 1196 -35.13 -8.13 -64.90
CA SER A 1196 -35.34 -7.76 -66.31
C SER A 1196 -34.05 -7.90 -67.12
N VAL A 1197 -34.14 -8.49 -68.31
CA VAL A 1197 -32.99 -8.74 -69.20
C VAL A 1197 -33.18 -7.97 -70.51
N GLU A 1198 -32.18 -7.22 -70.94
CA GLU A 1198 -32.17 -6.44 -72.20
C GLU A 1198 -30.88 -6.70 -73.00
N ILE A 1199 -30.99 -7.06 -74.29
CA ILE A 1199 -29.86 -7.43 -75.15
C ILE A 1199 -29.77 -6.45 -76.34
N VAL A 1200 -28.61 -5.81 -76.53
CA VAL A 1200 -28.36 -4.85 -77.62
C VAL A 1200 -26.95 -5.05 -78.18
N GLY A 1201 -26.86 -5.62 -79.40
CA GLY A 1201 -25.59 -6.02 -79.99
C GLY A 1201 -24.92 -7.15 -79.20
N ASP A 1202 -23.61 -7.08 -79.02
CA ASP A 1202 -22.80 -8.10 -78.33
C ASP A 1202 -22.85 -7.88 -76.79
N LYS A 1203 -23.96 -7.32 -76.28
CA LYS A 1203 -24.11 -6.85 -74.90
C LYS A 1203 -25.47 -7.26 -74.32
N GLN A 1204 -25.45 -8.01 -73.22
CA GLN A 1204 -26.62 -8.45 -72.46
C GLN A 1204 -26.64 -7.79 -71.08
N THR A 1205 -27.68 -7.01 -70.81
CA THR A 1205 -27.89 -6.32 -69.54
C THR A 1205 -28.93 -7.06 -68.73
N VAL A 1206 -28.62 -7.42 -67.48
CA VAL A 1206 -29.59 -8.02 -66.55
C VAL A 1206 -29.73 -7.11 -65.33
N SER A 1207 -30.94 -6.66 -65.05
CA SER A 1207 -31.23 -5.70 -63.98
C SER A 1207 -32.21 -6.29 -62.98
N TRP A 1208 -31.90 -6.20 -61.70
CA TRP A 1208 -32.80 -6.59 -60.61
C TRP A 1208 -33.20 -5.35 -59.79
N SER A 1209 -34.49 -5.22 -59.51
CA SER A 1209 -35.04 -4.07 -58.76
C SER A 1209 -35.89 -4.53 -57.58
N PHE A 1210 -35.85 -3.75 -56.50
CA PHE A 1210 -36.68 -3.97 -55.31
C PHE A 1210 -37.37 -2.66 -54.90
N SER A 1211 -38.53 -2.76 -54.26
CA SER A 1211 -39.25 -1.59 -53.75
C SER A 1211 -38.68 -1.16 -52.40
N GLU A 1212 -38.57 0.16 -52.17
CA GLU A 1212 -37.93 0.78 -51.00
C GLU A 1212 -38.34 0.17 -49.64
N GLY A 1213 -37.32 -0.16 -48.83
CA GLY A 1213 -37.42 -0.24 -47.38
C GLY A 1213 -37.51 -1.63 -46.75
N SER A 1214 -36.63 -2.59 -47.07
CA SER A 1214 -36.75 -3.93 -46.47
C SER A 1214 -35.50 -4.58 -45.85
N TYR A 1215 -34.27 -4.12 -46.11
CA TYR A 1215 -33.09 -4.79 -45.57
C TYR A 1215 -31.97 -3.79 -45.24
N ASP A 1216 -31.67 -3.59 -43.96
CA ASP A 1216 -30.70 -2.59 -43.48
C ASP A 1216 -29.23 -3.04 -43.66
N ASP A 1217 -28.97 -4.36 -43.71
CA ASP A 1217 -27.65 -4.96 -43.96
C ASP A 1217 -27.81 -6.26 -44.80
N MET A 1218 -27.58 -6.23 -46.12
CA MET A 1218 -27.64 -7.41 -47.00
C MET A 1218 -26.30 -7.65 -47.70
N LEU A 1219 -25.82 -8.89 -47.67
CA LEU A 1219 -24.63 -9.32 -48.40
C LEU A 1219 -25.03 -9.97 -49.72
N VAL A 1220 -24.41 -9.57 -50.82
CA VAL A 1220 -24.67 -10.13 -52.15
C VAL A 1220 -23.41 -10.82 -52.66
N ARG A 1221 -23.56 -12.02 -53.22
CA ARG A 1221 -22.48 -12.80 -53.80
C ARG A 1221 -22.80 -13.13 -55.25
N LEU A 1222 -21.89 -12.75 -56.15
CA LEU A 1222 -21.89 -13.19 -57.53
C LEU A 1222 -21.01 -14.44 -57.67
N SER A 1223 -21.43 -15.39 -58.48
CA SER A 1223 -20.62 -16.54 -58.84
C SER A 1223 -20.70 -16.74 -60.36
N VAL A 1224 -19.55 -16.70 -61.02
CA VAL A 1224 -19.42 -16.91 -62.47
C VAL A 1224 -18.75 -18.26 -62.67
N SER A 1225 -19.41 -19.16 -63.40
CA SER A 1225 -18.86 -20.46 -63.79
C SER A 1225 -18.94 -20.61 -65.29
N GLU A 1226 -17.90 -21.18 -65.91
CA GLU A 1226 -17.99 -21.68 -67.28
C GLU A 1226 -18.57 -23.09 -67.23
N ASP A 1227 -19.40 -23.47 -68.21
CA ASP A 1227 -20.03 -24.80 -68.25
C ASP A 1227 -18.99 -25.86 -68.70
N ASP A 1228 -18.10 -26.23 -67.77
CA ASP A 1228 -17.49 -27.57 -67.54
C ASP A 1228 -16.54 -27.55 -66.31
#